data_AF-A0ABD3QX70-F1
#
_entry.id   AF-A0ABD3QX70-F1
#
_cell.length_a   1.000
_cell.length_b   1.000
_cell.length_c   1.000
_cell.angle_alpha   90.00
_cell.angle_beta   90.00
_cell.angle_gamma   90.00
#
_symmetry.space_group_name_H-M   'P 1'
#
loop_
_entity.id
_entity.type
_entity.pdbx_description
1 polymer ?
#
loop_
_entity_poly.entity_id
_entity_poly.type
_entity_poly.pdbx_seq_one_letter_code
_entity_poly.pdbx_strand_id
1 'polypeptide(L)'
;MTKMLSKTLSRATSHITEIRPSLYNSMMKKLSIVSPLLLPQVVTSFAPPKTCTPIKIVNHISYVSRSDITDSLDINETNGEGEATKHNAQDYSQMTILPRHPTNDVANQILIQTEEALKKMQERELFLAAGEESNAIWSRNVNKNTLLATDGEEEIPMEVEQESVYANSYVDLGKVDTVGFDFDYTLVTYTQQLLELIYDMALRRLVNEKEYPSAMLSSGLKFDPFFSIREYSGKRALTPRERKTRLKPLNDLFSMAECCLMADTVQFFLDRDIPFCPRSAVNDVLGSITNTHISGEFHRQVAQEPEKYFEPKPHLKGVLDNLKEGGKRLIFVSNSPFWYVDAGMNYVVGPEWRDQWDVVIVSAGKPAFYTEDNRPFREVGVETGKVKFKPVTKLVKGNVYTADAKREFGWTTAAVTPEVGDEIELQRNAEYKIAERAIEMLLNSLRLYQRSLGTGLRSKDDLEVMDKMEKMVSAWRDEQTRLLKNPFGSVFRARYQPSLFAHSLRRYCDLYMSNVARISPFEKSLSKNLNLQAEFRQRAKRAIDSAIADNVKLMEVEFPPLLGGSQSKSQFDDFDNIQELDKNKDWTMLLAPMFLGDKEYQRGRTWLIFPDIKECELAKKEWAGNRYREATFTTIEAVTNFVASGNGAASYDAPWGSSLMSGLSKALGGKDGDAGLLGDQASLDPLVDGQNSPATLWLIIQPGNGGPVEDWVNCEKMHIAQKDTSLVIINGALDKVRGGFYPAVFFPKLAATIDRFYNKFESVFYLKPFTDKGVYGWLYRVYPEPWQVIYENVKAGKDGNAEVEYVTVTVLDKRPSYADVVKMLVDANQKK
;
A
#
# COMPACT_ATOMS: atom_id res chain seq x y z
N MET A 1 45.17 15.78 -26.64
CA MET A 1 44.32 15.66 -25.43
C MET A 1 45.08 15.91 -24.12
N THR A 2 46.20 15.23 -23.83
CA THR A 2 46.87 15.27 -22.50
C THR A 2 47.25 16.67 -21.99
N LYS A 3 47.81 17.55 -22.86
CA LYS A 3 48.09 18.97 -22.52
C LYS A 3 46.83 19.81 -22.22
N MET A 4 45.66 19.39 -22.70
CA MET A 4 44.38 20.07 -22.49
C MET A 4 43.80 19.70 -21.11
N LEU A 5 43.79 18.41 -20.79
CA LEU A 5 43.44 17.88 -19.46
C LEU A 5 44.32 18.48 -18.34
N SER A 6 45.63 18.59 -18.57
CA SER A 6 46.57 19.21 -17.62
C SER A 6 46.22 20.69 -17.32
N LYS A 7 45.90 21.49 -18.34
CA LYS A 7 45.47 22.90 -18.14
C LYS A 7 44.12 23.02 -17.44
N THR A 8 43.17 22.13 -17.72
CA THR A 8 41.86 22.14 -17.07
C THR A 8 41.96 21.71 -15.59
N LEU A 9 42.73 20.67 -15.27
CA LEU A 9 42.97 20.29 -13.87
C LEU A 9 43.71 21.39 -13.09
N SER A 10 44.72 22.04 -13.68
CA SER A 10 45.46 23.12 -13.04
C SER A 10 44.59 24.35 -12.71
N ARG A 11 43.59 24.67 -13.54
CA ARG A 11 42.60 25.72 -13.25
C ARG A 11 41.57 25.29 -12.19
N ALA A 12 41.19 24.02 -12.18
CA ALA A 12 40.26 23.49 -11.18
C ALA A 12 40.91 23.44 -9.78
N THR A 13 42.21 23.09 -9.68
CA THR A 13 42.90 23.03 -8.38
C THR A 13 43.14 24.41 -7.78
N SER A 14 43.47 25.45 -8.56
CA SER A 14 43.69 26.80 -8.00
C SER A 14 42.41 27.39 -7.39
N HIS A 15 41.26 27.22 -8.06
CA HIS A 15 39.96 27.68 -7.56
C HIS A 15 39.48 26.95 -6.29
N ILE A 16 39.83 25.66 -6.12
CA ILE A 16 39.47 24.90 -4.91
C ILE A 16 40.32 25.37 -3.70
N THR A 17 41.58 25.74 -3.92
CA THR A 17 42.46 26.24 -2.84
C THR A 17 42.09 27.62 -2.31
N GLU A 18 41.56 28.53 -3.14
CA GLU A 18 41.15 29.87 -2.70
C GLU A 18 39.85 29.88 -1.87
N ILE A 19 38.91 28.96 -2.14
CA ILE A 19 37.54 29.07 -1.63
C ILE A 19 37.35 28.34 -0.28
N ARG A 20 37.94 27.14 -0.06
CA ARG A 20 37.87 26.40 1.23
C ARG A 20 39.11 25.52 1.52
N PRO A 21 40.17 26.07 2.14
CA PRO A 21 41.41 25.33 2.46
C PRO A 21 41.20 24.07 3.33
N SER A 22 40.21 24.08 4.23
CA SER A 22 39.90 22.95 5.11
C SER A 22 39.39 21.70 4.34
N LEU A 23 38.69 21.90 3.23
CA LEU A 23 38.15 20.80 2.43
C LEU A 23 39.27 20.08 1.66
N TYR A 24 40.22 20.84 1.10
CA TYR A 24 41.40 20.30 0.42
C TYR A 24 42.26 19.45 1.36
N ASN A 25 42.56 19.95 2.56
CA ASN A 25 43.33 19.20 3.56
C ASN A 25 42.61 17.94 4.06
N SER A 26 41.27 17.96 4.16
CA SER A 26 40.48 16.76 4.48
C SER A 26 40.52 15.72 3.35
N MET A 27 40.48 16.16 2.09
CA MET A 27 40.52 15.28 0.92
C MET A 27 41.91 14.63 0.75
N MET A 28 42.99 15.40 0.95
CA MET A 28 44.36 14.88 0.90
C MET A 28 44.65 13.90 2.05
N LYS A 29 44.14 14.15 3.27
CA LYS A 29 44.21 13.17 4.38
C LYS A 29 43.46 11.86 4.12
N LYS A 30 42.41 11.87 3.28
CA LYS A 30 41.69 10.65 2.88
C LYS A 30 42.41 9.90 1.75
N LEU A 31 43.13 10.61 0.89
CA LEU A 31 43.96 10.00 -0.17
C LEU A 31 45.25 9.36 0.38
N SER A 32 45.80 9.84 1.51
CA SER A 32 47.02 9.28 2.12
C SER A 32 46.82 7.96 2.89
N ILE A 33 45.63 7.35 2.84
CA ILE A 33 45.29 6.10 3.59
C ILE A 33 45.29 4.86 2.66
N VAL A 34 45.42 5.04 1.35
CA VAL A 34 45.54 3.92 0.39
C VAL A 34 47.01 3.57 0.17
N SER A 35 47.39 2.34 0.49
CA SER A 35 48.78 1.84 0.48
C SER A 35 49.42 1.84 -0.93
N PRO A 36 50.76 2.03 -1.09
CA PRO A 36 51.39 2.35 -2.39
C PRO A 36 51.50 1.20 -3.42
N LEU A 37 50.82 0.07 -3.24
CA LEU A 37 51.18 -1.22 -3.87
C LEU A 37 50.41 -1.59 -5.16
N LEU A 38 49.63 -0.67 -5.76
CA LEU A 38 48.77 -0.95 -6.94
C LEU A 38 49.01 -0.04 -8.18
N LEU A 39 50.15 0.66 -8.25
CA LEU A 39 50.70 1.16 -9.51
C LEU A 39 52.12 0.59 -9.64
N PRO A 40 52.35 -0.49 -10.42
CA PRO A 40 52.50 -0.30 -11.87
C PRO A 40 52.20 -1.55 -12.76
N GLN A 41 51.01 -1.65 -13.38
CA GLN A 41 50.80 -2.61 -14.50
C GLN A 41 49.91 -2.13 -15.67
N VAL A 42 49.41 -0.89 -15.68
CA VAL A 42 48.39 -0.43 -16.66
C VAL A 42 48.99 0.37 -17.85
N VAL A 43 50.29 0.21 -18.16
CA VAL A 43 50.95 0.95 -19.27
C VAL A 43 51.85 0.06 -20.14
N THR A 44 51.31 -1.00 -20.72
CA THR A 44 51.82 -1.63 -21.95
C THR A 44 50.68 -2.35 -22.70
N SER A 45 50.78 -2.45 -24.03
CA SER A 45 49.87 -3.15 -24.97
C SER A 45 48.52 -2.48 -25.33
N PHE A 46 48.59 -1.28 -25.94
CA PHE A 46 47.62 -0.94 -26.99
C PHE A 46 48.04 -1.63 -28.30
N ALA A 47 47.34 -2.69 -28.68
CA ALA A 47 47.37 -3.27 -30.03
C ALA A 47 45.95 -3.79 -30.38
N PRO A 48 45.41 -3.51 -31.58
CA PRO A 48 44.06 -3.94 -31.93
C PRO A 48 44.04 -5.41 -32.38
N PRO A 49 43.13 -6.25 -31.86
CA PRO A 49 42.87 -7.55 -32.46
C PRO A 49 42.20 -7.37 -33.82
N LYS A 50 42.90 -7.79 -34.88
CA LYS A 50 42.25 -8.13 -36.15
C LYS A 50 41.53 -9.48 -35.98
N THR A 51 40.63 -9.77 -36.92
CA THR A 51 39.88 -11.05 -37.09
C THR A 51 38.95 -11.45 -35.94
N CYS A 52 37.65 -11.44 -36.21
CA CYS A 52 36.67 -12.18 -35.41
C CYS A 52 36.85 -13.68 -35.64
N THR A 53 36.97 -14.44 -34.56
CA THR A 53 36.87 -15.91 -34.54
C THR A 53 35.91 -16.29 -33.42
N PRO A 54 35.08 -17.34 -33.54
CA PRO A 54 34.07 -17.65 -32.53
C PRO A 54 34.74 -18.11 -31.22
N ILE A 55 34.49 -17.41 -30.12
CA ILE A 55 34.95 -17.84 -28.80
C ILE A 55 33.97 -18.89 -28.29
N LYS A 56 34.38 -20.17 -28.32
CA LYS A 56 33.72 -21.21 -27.52
C LYS A 56 33.88 -20.85 -26.04
N ILE A 57 32.77 -20.48 -25.40
CA ILE A 57 32.72 -20.31 -23.93
C ILE A 57 32.61 -21.70 -23.31
N VAL A 58 33.62 -22.09 -22.54
CA VAL A 58 33.59 -23.32 -21.75
C VAL A 58 32.86 -23.02 -20.43
N ASN A 59 31.70 -23.65 -20.24
CA ASN A 59 30.89 -23.47 -19.04
C ASN A 59 31.49 -24.21 -17.84
N HIS A 60 31.77 -23.48 -16.76
CA HIS A 60 31.92 -24.03 -15.42
C HIS A 60 31.18 -23.15 -14.41
N ILE A 61 29.85 -23.33 -14.38
CA ILE A 61 28.96 -23.27 -13.21
C ILE A 61 27.67 -23.95 -13.68
N SER A 62 27.31 -25.07 -13.05
CA SER A 62 26.15 -25.88 -13.45
C SER A 62 24.87 -25.24 -12.94
N TYR A 63 24.12 -24.59 -13.84
CA TYR A 63 22.67 -24.49 -13.66
C TYR A 63 22.04 -25.70 -14.34
N VAL A 64 21.24 -26.43 -13.57
CA VAL A 64 20.55 -27.66 -14.01
C VAL A 64 19.65 -27.29 -15.18
N SER A 65 19.85 -27.94 -16.33
CA SER A 65 19.05 -27.71 -17.52
C SER A 65 17.61 -28.20 -17.29
N ARG A 66 16.65 -27.68 -18.07
CA ARG A 66 15.27 -28.19 -18.10
C ARG A 66 15.18 -29.64 -18.59
N SER A 67 16.27 -30.20 -19.13
CA SER A 67 16.47 -31.62 -19.45
C SER A 67 16.94 -32.48 -18.28
N ASP A 68 17.54 -31.89 -17.24
CA ASP A 68 18.28 -32.65 -16.23
C ASP A 68 17.44 -32.93 -14.96
N ILE A 69 16.16 -32.49 -14.99
CA ILE A 69 15.15 -32.74 -13.94
C ILE A 69 14.07 -33.72 -14.47
N THR A 70 13.96 -33.90 -15.79
CA THR A 70 12.96 -34.80 -16.40
C THR A 70 13.39 -36.27 -16.37
N ASP A 71 14.68 -36.58 -16.32
CA ASP A 71 15.22 -37.96 -16.25
C ASP A 71 14.98 -38.68 -14.90
N SER A 72 14.18 -38.12 -13.98
CA SER A 72 13.74 -38.80 -12.75
C SER A 72 12.23 -38.77 -12.49
N LEU A 73 11.42 -38.33 -13.46
CA LEU A 73 9.95 -38.31 -13.38
C LEU A 73 9.32 -38.80 -14.68
N ASP A 74 9.35 -40.13 -14.89
CA ASP A 74 8.50 -40.81 -15.86
C ASP A 74 7.02 -40.59 -15.50
N ILE A 75 6.36 -39.67 -16.22
CA ILE A 75 4.91 -39.53 -16.24
C ILE A 75 4.48 -39.69 -17.70
N ASN A 76 3.90 -40.85 -18.02
CA ASN A 76 3.50 -41.21 -19.37
C ASN A 76 2.49 -40.19 -19.95
N GLU A 77 2.87 -39.52 -21.04
CA GLU A 77 1.90 -38.84 -21.90
C GLU A 77 1.03 -39.90 -22.61
N THR A 78 -0.28 -39.82 -22.41
CA THR A 78 -1.25 -40.51 -23.27
C THR A 78 -2.26 -39.49 -23.80
N ASN A 79 -2.38 -39.43 -25.13
CA ASN A 79 -3.27 -38.54 -25.84
C ASN A 79 -4.75 -38.84 -25.51
N GLY A 80 -5.57 -37.80 -25.35
CA GLY A 80 -7.02 -37.93 -25.18
C GLY A 80 -7.72 -36.58 -25.18
N GLU A 81 -8.84 -36.48 -25.91
CA GLU A 81 -9.57 -35.24 -26.12
C GLU A 81 -10.44 -34.83 -24.92
N GLY A 82 -10.50 -33.53 -24.64
CA GLY A 82 -11.72 -32.84 -24.22
C GLY A 82 -12.53 -33.37 -23.02
N GLU A 83 -12.00 -33.28 -21.81
CA GLU A 83 -12.82 -33.25 -20.58
C GLU A 83 -12.24 -32.26 -19.55
N ALA A 84 -13.10 -31.60 -18.77
CA ALA A 84 -12.69 -30.58 -17.80
C ALA A 84 -11.99 -31.23 -16.59
N THR A 85 -10.65 -31.23 -16.59
CA THR A 85 -9.85 -31.86 -15.54
C THR A 85 -9.93 -31.10 -14.22
N LYS A 86 -10.30 -31.82 -13.15
CA LYS A 86 -10.16 -31.38 -11.76
C LYS A 86 -8.71 -30.95 -11.47
N HIS A 87 -8.54 -29.90 -10.67
CA HIS A 87 -7.21 -29.44 -10.24
C HIS A 87 -6.44 -30.54 -9.49
N ASN A 88 -5.41 -31.11 -10.14
CA ASN A 88 -4.37 -31.86 -9.44
C ASN A 88 -3.47 -30.85 -8.70
N ALA A 89 -3.53 -30.82 -7.38
CA ALA A 89 -2.59 -30.06 -6.57
C ALA A 89 -1.15 -30.59 -6.79
N GLN A 90 -0.18 -29.69 -7.00
CA GLN A 90 1.22 -30.08 -7.10
C GLN A 90 1.71 -30.67 -5.77
N ASP A 91 2.39 -31.82 -5.82
CA ASP A 91 3.00 -32.42 -4.64
C ASP A 91 4.30 -31.69 -4.25
N TYR A 92 4.22 -30.83 -3.24
CA TYR A 92 5.36 -30.11 -2.67
C TYR A 92 6.16 -30.95 -1.67
N SER A 93 5.85 -32.24 -1.45
CA SER A 93 6.48 -33.10 -0.43
C SER A 93 8.02 -33.05 -0.46
N GLN A 94 8.62 -33.19 -1.65
CA GLN A 94 10.07 -33.16 -1.86
C GLN A 94 10.71 -31.82 -1.47
N MET A 95 9.96 -30.71 -1.55
CA MET A 95 10.42 -29.37 -1.17
C MET A 95 10.27 -29.07 0.33
N THR A 96 9.77 -30.02 1.13
CA THR A 96 9.62 -29.93 2.59
C THR A 96 10.62 -30.73 3.41
N ILE A 97 11.56 -31.45 2.77
CA ILE A 97 12.56 -32.28 3.47
C ILE A 97 13.86 -31.48 3.57
N LEU A 98 14.27 -31.12 4.79
CA LEU A 98 15.46 -30.32 5.06
C LEU A 98 16.70 -31.21 5.25
N PRO A 99 17.91 -30.69 4.97
CA PRO A 99 19.15 -31.38 5.30
C PRO A 99 19.27 -31.69 6.82
N ARG A 100 20.22 -32.57 7.16
CA ARG A 100 20.62 -32.84 8.54
C ARG A 100 22.12 -32.62 8.69
N HIS A 101 22.52 -32.04 9.82
CA HIS A 101 23.90 -31.92 10.22
C HIS A 101 24.37 -33.24 10.86
N PRO A 102 25.56 -33.77 10.55
CA PRO A 102 25.98 -35.09 11.04
C PRO A 102 26.23 -35.15 12.55
N THR A 103 26.48 -34.01 13.21
CA THR A 103 26.99 -33.96 14.60
C THR A 103 26.36 -32.87 15.48
N ASN A 104 25.34 -32.14 15.01
CA ASN A 104 24.75 -31.02 15.77
C ASN A 104 23.25 -31.23 15.97
N ASP A 105 22.91 -31.79 17.13
CA ASP A 105 21.53 -32.16 17.46
C ASP A 105 20.62 -30.94 17.66
N VAL A 106 21.13 -29.85 18.22
CA VAL A 106 20.37 -28.59 18.39
C VAL A 106 19.96 -28.03 17.03
N ALA A 107 20.90 -28.03 16.09
CA ALA A 107 20.63 -27.66 14.70
C ALA A 107 19.62 -28.60 14.03
N ASN A 108 19.75 -29.92 14.21
CA ASN A 108 18.83 -30.91 13.66
C ASN A 108 17.40 -30.75 14.22
N GLN A 109 17.24 -30.44 15.51
CA GLN A 109 15.93 -30.18 16.11
C GLN A 109 15.23 -28.96 15.50
N ILE A 110 15.97 -27.86 15.25
CA ILE A 110 15.43 -26.67 14.55
C ILE A 110 14.90 -27.06 13.16
N LEU A 111 15.64 -27.89 12.41
CA LEU A 111 15.25 -28.32 11.07
C LEU A 111 14.04 -29.27 11.11
N ILE A 112 14.00 -30.26 12.00
CA ILE A 112 12.85 -31.17 12.18
C ILE A 112 11.57 -30.37 12.49
N GLN A 113 11.62 -29.43 13.43
CA GLN A 113 10.48 -28.58 13.79
C GLN A 113 9.99 -27.72 12.61
N THR A 114 10.93 -27.28 11.76
CA THR A 114 10.61 -26.52 10.54
C THR A 114 9.87 -27.38 9.52
N GLU A 115 10.29 -28.64 9.31
CA GLU A 115 9.62 -29.57 8.39
C GLU A 115 8.18 -29.87 8.80
N GLU A 116 7.96 -30.15 10.09
CA GLU A 116 6.62 -30.38 10.62
C GLU A 116 5.72 -29.15 10.44
N ALA A 117 6.25 -27.96 10.72
CA ALA A 117 5.52 -26.72 10.56
C ALA A 117 5.21 -26.43 9.07
N LEU A 118 6.14 -26.71 8.16
CA LEU A 118 5.94 -26.57 6.71
C LEU A 118 4.81 -27.48 6.22
N LYS A 119 4.81 -28.75 6.63
CA LYS A 119 3.77 -29.73 6.26
C LYS A 119 2.39 -29.32 6.78
N LYS A 120 2.28 -29.01 8.07
CA LYS A 120 1.03 -28.52 8.70
C LYS A 120 0.52 -27.22 8.05
N MET A 121 1.42 -26.34 7.61
CA MET A 121 1.07 -25.09 6.90
C MET A 121 0.54 -25.38 5.49
N GLN A 122 1.19 -26.28 4.73
CA GLN A 122 0.74 -26.70 3.40
C GLN A 122 -0.62 -27.39 3.45
N GLU A 123 -0.78 -28.35 4.36
CA GLU A 123 -2.07 -29.04 4.60
C GLU A 123 -3.18 -28.03 4.89
N ARG A 124 -2.93 -27.03 5.76
CA ARG A 124 -3.89 -25.98 6.09
C ARG A 124 -4.26 -25.09 4.91
N GLU A 125 -3.29 -24.59 4.14
CA GLU A 125 -3.58 -23.66 3.03
C GLU A 125 -4.24 -24.38 1.85
N LEU A 126 -3.88 -25.64 1.56
CA LEU A 126 -4.57 -26.47 0.57
C LEU A 126 -6.01 -26.80 1.01
N PHE A 127 -6.20 -27.09 2.31
CA PHE A 127 -7.52 -27.36 2.88
C PHE A 127 -8.45 -26.13 2.82
N LEU A 128 -7.93 -24.94 3.18
CA LEU A 128 -8.68 -23.68 3.06
C LEU A 128 -9.06 -23.35 1.60
N ALA A 129 -8.32 -23.86 0.62
CA ALA A 129 -8.63 -23.70 -0.80
C ALA A 129 -9.63 -24.74 -1.35
N ALA A 130 -9.92 -25.82 -0.62
CA ALA A 130 -10.68 -26.96 -1.12
C ALA A 130 -12.21 -26.87 -0.95
N GLY A 131 -12.71 -25.90 -0.16
CA GLY A 131 -14.15 -25.67 0.03
C GLY A 131 -14.85 -26.61 1.02
N GLU A 132 -16.15 -26.34 1.23
CA GLU A 132 -16.92 -26.66 2.44
C GLU A 132 -16.99 -28.15 2.83
N GLU A 133 -17.04 -29.10 1.88
CA GLU A 133 -17.25 -30.53 2.19
C GLU A 133 -16.14 -31.12 3.10
N SER A 134 -14.93 -30.54 3.09
CA SER A 134 -13.80 -31.02 3.90
C SER A 134 -13.89 -30.63 5.38
N ASN A 135 -14.60 -29.54 5.71
CA ASN A 135 -14.76 -29.04 7.09
C ASN A 135 -15.50 -30.04 7.99
N ALA A 136 -16.43 -30.83 7.44
CA ALA A 136 -17.21 -31.83 8.16
C ALA A 136 -16.46 -33.14 8.48
N ILE A 137 -15.30 -33.37 7.85
CA ILE A 137 -14.51 -34.61 8.01
C ILE A 137 -13.36 -34.40 9.00
N TRP A 138 -12.68 -33.25 8.95
CA TRP A 138 -11.57 -32.96 9.87
C TRP A 138 -12.05 -32.76 11.32
N SER A 139 -13.19 -32.09 11.50
CA SER A 139 -13.89 -31.93 12.78
C SER A 139 -14.34 -33.25 13.44
N ARG A 140 -14.37 -34.36 12.69
CA ARG A 140 -14.60 -35.73 13.22
C ARG A 140 -13.32 -36.48 13.59
N ASN A 141 -12.17 -36.14 13.00
CA ASN A 141 -10.93 -36.91 13.13
C ASN A 141 -9.84 -36.25 14.00
N VAL A 142 -10.01 -34.98 14.41
CA VAL A 142 -9.16 -34.39 15.45
C VAL A 142 -9.68 -34.80 16.83
N ASN A 143 -8.80 -35.38 17.65
CA ASN A 143 -9.13 -35.82 19.00
C ASN A 143 -9.70 -34.68 19.84
N LYS A 144 -10.93 -34.87 20.34
CA LYS A 144 -11.65 -33.96 21.23
C LYS A 144 -10.95 -33.81 22.60
N ASN A 145 -9.92 -32.98 22.68
CA ASN A 145 -9.35 -32.59 23.98
C ASN A 145 -8.63 -31.24 24.04
N THR A 146 -9.01 -30.27 23.20
CA THR A 146 -8.82 -28.85 23.54
C THR A 146 -9.79 -27.95 22.76
N LEU A 147 -10.24 -26.88 23.43
CA LEU A 147 -11.09 -25.79 22.94
C LEU A 147 -12.59 -26.10 22.77
N LEU A 148 -13.40 -25.16 23.26
CA LEU A 148 -14.85 -25.23 23.35
C LEU A 148 -15.48 -24.83 22.01
N ALA A 149 -16.45 -25.61 21.55
CA ALA A 149 -17.31 -25.22 20.44
C ALA A 149 -18.42 -24.28 20.95
N THR A 150 -18.74 -23.26 20.15
CA THR A 150 -20.03 -22.56 20.19
C THR A 150 -20.61 -22.66 18.78
N ASP A 151 -21.79 -23.24 18.66
CA ASP A 151 -22.40 -23.58 17.37
C ASP A 151 -23.19 -22.39 16.78
N GLY A 152 -23.17 -22.27 15.45
CA GLY A 152 -24.32 -21.77 14.68
C GLY A 152 -24.29 -20.31 14.21
N GLU A 153 -23.52 -20.03 13.14
CA GLU A 153 -23.92 -19.04 12.13
C GLU A 153 -23.81 -19.68 10.73
N GLU A 154 -24.75 -19.39 9.84
CA GLU A 154 -24.70 -19.80 8.43
C GLU A 154 -23.69 -18.90 7.69
N GLU A 155 -22.59 -19.46 7.17
CA GLU A 155 -21.64 -18.70 6.35
C GLU A 155 -22.28 -18.36 4.99
N ILE A 156 -22.75 -17.11 4.86
CA ILE A 156 -23.07 -16.52 3.56
C ILE A 156 -21.75 -16.28 2.81
N PRO A 157 -21.61 -16.67 1.53
CA PRO A 157 -20.36 -16.51 0.79
C PRO A 157 -19.87 -15.05 0.77
N MET A 158 -18.67 -14.81 1.31
CA MET A 158 -18.02 -13.50 1.21
C MET A 158 -17.48 -13.27 -0.21
N GLU A 159 -18.18 -12.47 -1.00
CA GLU A 159 -17.54 -11.72 -2.09
C GLU A 159 -16.64 -10.63 -1.46
N VAL A 160 -15.36 -10.95 -1.26
CA VAL A 160 -14.37 -10.02 -0.71
C VAL A 160 -14.05 -8.92 -1.74
N GLU A 161 -14.43 -7.68 -1.43
CA GLU A 161 -14.29 -6.50 -2.31
C GLU A 161 -12.87 -6.40 -2.95
N GLN A 162 -12.81 -6.57 -4.29
CA GLN A 162 -11.56 -6.72 -5.06
C GLN A 162 -10.91 -5.38 -5.51
N GLU A 163 -11.22 -4.26 -4.85
CA GLU A 163 -11.37 -2.97 -5.57
C GLU A 163 -10.57 -1.77 -5.00
N SER A 164 -9.33 -1.97 -4.53
CA SER A 164 -8.55 -0.95 -3.80
C SER A 164 -7.83 0.12 -4.65
N VAL A 165 -7.68 1.33 -4.08
CA VAL A 165 -6.70 2.36 -4.48
C VAL A 165 -5.55 2.40 -3.47
N TYR A 166 -4.31 2.43 -3.95
CA TYR A 166 -3.10 2.42 -3.12
C TYR A 166 -2.44 3.80 -3.08
N ALA A 167 -1.86 4.15 -1.94
CA ALA A 167 -1.20 5.44 -1.72
C ALA A 167 0.30 5.26 -1.38
N ASN A 168 1.16 5.95 -2.13
CA ASN A 168 2.57 6.17 -1.76
C ASN A 168 2.75 7.44 -0.93
N SER A 169 1.82 8.39 -1.04
CA SER A 169 1.80 9.68 -0.33
C SER A 169 0.36 10.05 0.06
N TYR A 170 0.21 10.83 1.12
CA TYR A 170 -1.11 11.31 1.56
C TYR A 170 -1.70 12.27 0.52
N VAL A 171 -2.88 11.93 -0.01
CA VAL A 171 -3.64 12.75 -0.95
C VAL A 171 -4.99 13.11 -0.36
N ASP A 172 -5.22 14.41 -0.23
CA ASP A 172 -6.48 15.00 0.25
C ASP A 172 -7.37 15.30 -0.96
N LEU A 173 -8.11 14.30 -1.46
CA LEU A 173 -9.01 14.44 -2.61
C LEU A 173 -10.11 15.51 -2.38
N GLY A 174 -10.40 15.88 -1.12
CA GLY A 174 -11.25 17.01 -0.80
C GLY A 174 -10.69 18.33 -1.35
N LYS A 175 -9.37 18.52 -1.30
CA LYS A 175 -8.65 19.72 -1.76
C LYS A 175 -8.23 19.68 -3.24
N VAL A 176 -8.49 18.58 -3.95
CA VAL A 176 -8.28 18.50 -5.40
C VAL A 176 -9.50 19.13 -6.09
N ASP A 177 -9.34 20.30 -6.72
CA ASP A 177 -10.43 20.95 -7.46
C ASP A 177 -10.64 20.40 -8.87
N THR A 178 -9.61 19.77 -9.45
CA THR A 178 -9.56 19.42 -10.87
C THR A 178 -8.78 18.13 -11.06
N VAL A 179 -9.38 17.17 -11.75
CA VAL A 179 -8.80 15.86 -12.02
C VAL A 179 -8.50 15.74 -13.51
N GLY A 180 -7.24 15.41 -13.83
CA GLY A 180 -6.78 15.22 -15.20
C GLY A 180 -6.63 13.74 -15.54
N PHE A 181 -7.21 13.31 -16.65
CA PHE A 181 -7.16 11.93 -17.12
C PHE A 181 -6.40 11.80 -18.44
N ASP A 182 -5.56 10.77 -18.54
CA ASP A 182 -5.03 10.28 -19.81
C ASP A 182 -6.07 9.36 -20.48
N PHE A 183 -5.90 9.13 -21.78
CA PHE A 183 -6.75 8.22 -22.55
C PHE A 183 -6.19 6.80 -22.52
N ASP A 184 -5.06 6.63 -23.20
CA ASP A 184 -4.41 5.35 -23.47
C ASP A 184 -3.92 4.69 -22.16
N TYR A 185 -4.38 3.46 -21.91
CA TYR A 185 -4.13 2.68 -20.69
C TYR A 185 -4.57 3.35 -19.37
N THR A 186 -5.42 4.38 -19.43
CA THR A 186 -5.96 5.06 -18.22
C THR A 186 -7.48 5.08 -18.22
N LEU A 187 -8.11 5.82 -19.14
CA LEU A 187 -9.56 5.76 -19.34
C LEU A 187 -9.96 4.52 -20.13
N VAL A 188 -9.10 4.10 -21.07
CA VAL A 188 -9.34 2.95 -21.94
C VAL A 188 -8.12 2.02 -21.89
N THR A 189 -8.37 0.75 -21.60
CA THR A 189 -7.38 -0.33 -21.75
C THR A 189 -7.70 -1.15 -22.99
N TYR A 190 -6.70 -1.90 -23.44
CA TYR A 190 -6.71 -2.55 -24.74
C TYR A 190 -6.67 -4.06 -24.58
N THR A 191 -7.37 -4.76 -25.47
CA THR A 191 -7.39 -6.22 -25.53
C THR A 191 -6.07 -6.77 -26.08
N GLN A 192 -5.80 -8.07 -25.86
CA GLN A 192 -4.60 -8.74 -26.39
C GLN A 192 -4.49 -8.62 -27.92
N GLN A 193 -5.64 -8.58 -28.62
CA GLN A 193 -5.75 -8.44 -30.06
C GLN A 193 -5.09 -7.17 -30.59
N LEU A 194 -4.93 -6.11 -29.77
CA LEU A 194 -4.15 -4.94 -30.17
C LEU A 194 -2.63 -5.24 -30.20
N LEU A 195 -2.12 -5.97 -29.20
CA LEU A 195 -0.71 -6.33 -29.15
C LEU A 195 -0.35 -7.29 -30.28
N GLU A 196 -1.25 -8.23 -30.59
CA GLU A 196 -1.19 -9.08 -31.80
C GLU A 196 -1.16 -8.25 -33.08
N LEU A 197 -2.06 -7.27 -33.24
CA LEU A 197 -2.07 -6.38 -34.41
C LEU A 197 -0.76 -5.59 -34.55
N ILE A 198 -0.26 -4.99 -33.47
CA ILE A 198 0.98 -4.20 -33.48
C ILE A 198 2.18 -5.08 -33.84
N TYR A 199 2.25 -6.29 -33.27
CA TYR A 199 3.26 -7.31 -33.59
C TYR A 199 3.22 -7.68 -35.07
N ASP A 200 2.06 -8.06 -35.59
CA ASP A 200 1.88 -8.49 -36.99
C ASP A 200 2.25 -7.37 -37.98
N MET A 201 1.83 -6.13 -37.68
CA MET A 201 2.17 -4.97 -38.51
C MET A 201 3.68 -4.71 -38.50
N ALA A 202 4.34 -4.77 -37.34
CA ALA A 202 5.78 -4.57 -37.25
C ALA A 202 6.59 -5.71 -37.89
N LEU A 203 6.16 -6.97 -37.76
CA LEU A 203 6.75 -8.12 -38.44
C LEU A 203 6.65 -7.99 -39.97
N ARG A 204 5.49 -7.57 -40.49
CA ARG A 204 5.31 -7.26 -41.92
C ARG A 204 6.21 -6.11 -42.38
N ARG A 205 6.41 -5.07 -41.57
CA ARG A 205 7.34 -3.98 -41.88
C ARG A 205 8.80 -4.43 -41.89
N LEU A 206 9.23 -5.29 -40.98
CA LEU A 206 10.58 -5.88 -41.02
C LEU A 206 10.82 -6.64 -42.33
N VAL A 207 9.90 -7.51 -42.74
CA VAL A 207 10.07 -8.28 -43.98
C VAL A 207 9.97 -7.39 -45.22
N ASN A 208 8.98 -6.51 -45.30
CA ASN A 208 8.68 -5.74 -46.53
C ASN A 208 9.50 -4.45 -46.68
N GLU A 209 9.87 -3.76 -45.59
CA GLU A 209 10.57 -2.47 -45.60
C GLU A 209 12.05 -2.59 -45.22
N LYS A 210 12.45 -3.67 -44.53
CA LYS A 210 13.83 -3.92 -44.07
C LYS A 210 14.47 -5.16 -44.71
N GLU A 211 13.79 -5.81 -45.65
CA GLU A 211 14.25 -7.00 -46.38
C GLU A 211 14.64 -8.18 -45.46
N TYR A 212 13.96 -8.32 -44.32
CA TYR A 212 14.13 -9.49 -43.45
C TYR A 212 13.62 -10.76 -44.15
N PRO A 213 14.13 -11.96 -43.79
CA PRO A 213 13.76 -13.20 -44.47
C PRO A 213 12.25 -13.40 -44.52
N SER A 214 11.69 -13.51 -45.74
CA SER A 214 10.25 -13.75 -45.96
C SER A 214 9.72 -15.00 -45.24
N ALA A 215 10.61 -15.96 -44.99
CA ALA A 215 10.37 -17.14 -44.16
C ALA A 215 9.79 -16.81 -42.78
N MET A 216 10.07 -15.64 -42.20
CA MET A 216 9.54 -15.19 -40.90
C MET A 216 8.01 -15.02 -40.89
N LEU A 217 7.40 -14.62 -42.02
CA LEU A 217 5.94 -14.55 -42.16
C LEU A 217 5.30 -15.94 -42.31
N SER A 218 6.04 -16.90 -42.87
CA SER A 218 5.57 -18.28 -43.08
C SER A 218 5.88 -19.24 -41.93
N SER A 219 6.76 -18.87 -40.99
CA SER A 219 7.21 -19.76 -39.91
C SER A 219 6.26 -19.84 -38.71
N GLY A 220 5.07 -19.23 -38.80
CA GLY A 220 4.07 -19.26 -37.72
C GLY A 220 4.42 -18.40 -36.52
N LEU A 221 5.32 -17.41 -36.67
CA LEU A 221 5.58 -16.40 -35.65
C LEU A 221 4.29 -15.63 -35.33
N LYS A 222 4.00 -15.49 -34.04
CA LYS A 222 2.82 -14.81 -33.49
C LYS A 222 3.19 -14.18 -32.16
N PHE A 223 2.47 -13.15 -31.78
CA PHE A 223 2.56 -12.60 -30.43
C PHE A 223 2.19 -13.65 -29.38
N ASP A 224 3.11 -13.90 -28.44
CA ASP A 224 2.90 -14.72 -27.24
C ASP A 224 3.37 -13.90 -26.03
N PRO A 225 2.47 -13.44 -25.12
CA PRO A 225 2.88 -12.65 -23.95
C PRO A 225 3.64 -13.48 -22.89
N PHE A 226 3.64 -14.81 -23.00
CA PHE A 226 4.29 -15.74 -22.07
C PHE A 226 5.60 -16.34 -22.63
N PHE A 227 6.09 -15.81 -23.75
CA PHE A 227 7.28 -16.31 -24.44
C PHE A 227 8.50 -16.41 -23.52
N SER A 228 9.35 -17.42 -23.75
CA SER A 228 10.60 -17.60 -22.99
C SER A 228 11.80 -17.75 -23.91
N ILE A 229 12.77 -16.84 -23.82
CA ILE A 229 14.02 -16.92 -24.58
C ILE A 229 14.99 -17.85 -23.86
N ARG A 230 15.45 -18.90 -24.53
CA ARG A 230 16.37 -19.89 -23.96
C ARG A 230 17.75 -19.32 -23.59
N GLU A 231 18.20 -18.25 -24.27
CA GLU A 231 19.55 -17.68 -24.12
C GLU A 231 19.74 -16.60 -23.03
N TYR A 232 18.69 -16.01 -22.45
CA TYR A 232 18.89 -14.90 -21.48
C TYR A 232 19.36 -15.33 -20.07
N SER A 233 19.86 -16.55 -19.93
CA SER A 233 20.47 -17.12 -18.73
C SER A 233 21.89 -16.59 -18.48
N GLY A 234 22.03 -15.29 -18.14
CA GLY A 234 23.35 -14.70 -17.88
C GLY A 234 23.37 -13.42 -17.05
N LYS A 235 23.96 -13.48 -15.84
CA LYS A 235 24.20 -12.30 -14.99
C LYS A 235 25.35 -11.42 -15.51
N ARG A 236 25.11 -10.62 -16.54
CA ARG A 236 26.08 -9.59 -16.97
C ARG A 236 25.93 -8.32 -16.13
N ALA A 237 26.86 -8.09 -15.20
CA ALA A 237 26.88 -6.88 -14.39
C ALA A 237 27.16 -5.64 -15.26
N LEU A 238 26.15 -4.78 -15.44
CA LEU A 238 26.28 -3.48 -16.11
C LEU A 238 26.34 -2.35 -15.07
N THR A 239 27.25 -1.40 -15.26
CA THR A 239 27.33 -0.18 -14.43
C THR A 239 26.09 0.71 -14.63
N PRO A 240 25.71 1.59 -13.68
CA PRO A 240 24.55 2.48 -13.84
C PRO A 240 24.58 3.34 -15.11
N ARG A 241 25.78 3.79 -15.52
CA ARG A 241 25.99 4.54 -16.76
C ARG A 241 25.75 3.67 -18.01
N GLU A 242 26.24 2.44 -18.01
CA GLU A 242 25.98 1.50 -19.10
C GLU A 242 24.51 1.14 -19.19
N ARG A 243 23.84 0.87 -18.07
CA ARG A 243 22.38 0.62 -18.06
C ARG A 243 21.63 1.75 -18.76
N LYS A 244 21.88 3.00 -18.38
CA LYS A 244 21.26 4.19 -19.00
C LYS A 244 21.59 4.38 -20.48
N THR A 245 22.69 3.82 -20.99
CA THR A 245 23.13 3.99 -22.38
C THR A 245 22.93 2.76 -23.28
N ARG A 246 22.57 1.60 -22.70
CA ARG A 246 22.51 0.31 -23.38
C ARG A 246 21.22 -0.49 -23.14
N LEU A 247 20.39 -0.10 -22.18
CA LEU A 247 19.10 -0.74 -21.92
C LEU A 247 17.97 0.26 -22.18
N LYS A 248 16.95 -0.16 -22.94
CA LYS A 248 15.65 0.50 -23.00
C LYS A 248 14.80 -0.04 -21.84
N PRO A 249 14.24 0.80 -20.95
CA PRO A 249 13.22 0.35 -20.01
C PRO A 249 11.90 0.13 -20.76
N LEU A 250 11.24 -0.98 -20.48
CA LEU A 250 9.88 -1.29 -20.93
C LEU A 250 8.94 -0.59 -19.95
N ASN A 251 8.22 0.44 -20.41
CA ASN A 251 7.47 1.37 -19.56
C ASN A 251 5.97 1.42 -19.88
N ASP A 252 5.55 0.79 -20.96
CA ASP A 252 4.18 0.78 -21.48
C ASP A 252 3.83 -0.62 -22.00
N LEU A 253 2.53 -0.90 -22.13
CA LEU A 253 2.05 -2.21 -22.59
C LEU A 253 2.35 -2.47 -24.07
N PHE A 254 2.61 -1.42 -24.88
CA PHE A 254 3.12 -1.57 -26.25
C PHE A 254 4.54 -2.19 -26.28
N SER A 255 5.35 -1.93 -25.25
CA SER A 255 6.69 -2.52 -25.08
C SER A 255 6.67 -4.06 -25.01
N MET A 256 5.52 -4.69 -24.70
CA MET A 256 5.40 -6.15 -24.75
C MET A 256 5.48 -6.70 -26.18
N ALA A 257 4.79 -6.08 -27.14
CA ALA A 257 4.85 -6.48 -28.55
C ALA A 257 6.26 -6.26 -29.13
N GLU A 258 6.94 -5.16 -28.74
CA GLU A 258 8.36 -4.96 -29.07
C GLU A 258 9.24 -6.10 -28.55
N CYS A 259 9.02 -6.53 -27.30
CA CYS A 259 9.83 -7.56 -26.65
C CYS A 259 9.63 -8.93 -27.27
N CYS A 260 8.39 -9.33 -27.55
CA CYS A 260 8.08 -10.57 -28.24
C CYS A 260 8.73 -10.57 -29.64
N LEU A 261 8.52 -9.53 -30.44
CA LEU A 261 9.06 -9.48 -31.80
C LEU A 261 10.60 -9.44 -31.83
N MET A 262 11.23 -8.76 -30.87
CA MET A 262 12.69 -8.77 -30.70
C MET A 262 13.20 -10.16 -30.34
N ALA A 263 12.51 -10.85 -29.43
CA ALA A 263 12.84 -12.20 -28.99
C ALA A 263 12.74 -13.21 -30.14
N ASP A 264 11.59 -13.22 -30.82
CA ASP A 264 11.29 -14.10 -31.94
C ASP A 264 12.24 -13.88 -33.11
N THR A 265 12.56 -12.61 -33.41
CA THR A 265 13.56 -12.27 -34.45
C THR A 265 14.93 -12.86 -34.12
N VAL A 266 15.38 -12.74 -32.86
CA VAL A 266 16.67 -13.30 -32.41
C VAL A 266 16.63 -14.83 -32.43
N GLN A 267 15.59 -15.45 -31.86
CA GLN A 267 15.47 -16.91 -31.80
C GLN A 267 15.34 -17.51 -33.21
N PHE A 268 14.58 -16.89 -34.11
CA PHE A 268 14.46 -17.32 -35.51
C PHE A 268 15.80 -17.34 -36.24
N PHE A 269 16.67 -16.35 -35.98
CA PHE A 269 18.02 -16.33 -36.56
C PHE A 269 18.92 -17.41 -35.96
N LEU A 270 18.88 -17.60 -34.64
CA LEU A 270 19.66 -18.63 -33.95
C LEU A 270 19.28 -20.05 -34.38
N ASP A 271 17.98 -20.36 -34.43
CA ASP A 271 17.44 -21.67 -34.84
C ASP A 271 17.78 -22.07 -36.29
N ARG A 272 18.27 -21.11 -37.10
CA ARG A 272 18.55 -21.27 -38.53
C ARG A 272 19.99 -20.92 -38.90
N ASP A 273 20.87 -20.74 -37.91
CA ASP A 273 22.28 -20.32 -38.08
C ASP A 273 22.45 -19.05 -38.97
N ILE A 274 21.46 -18.14 -38.95
CA ILE A 274 21.49 -16.90 -39.74
C ILE A 274 22.42 -15.89 -39.05
N PRO A 275 23.50 -15.42 -39.69
CA PRO A 275 24.39 -14.44 -39.08
C PRO A 275 23.74 -13.05 -39.05
N PHE A 276 23.61 -12.48 -37.85
CA PHE A 276 23.00 -11.16 -37.64
C PHE A 276 23.84 -10.26 -36.71
N CYS A 277 23.62 -8.95 -36.78
CA CYS A 277 24.14 -8.01 -35.79
C CYS A 277 23.03 -7.70 -34.76
N PRO A 278 23.19 -8.09 -33.47
CA PRO A 278 22.14 -7.86 -32.47
C PRO A 278 21.72 -6.39 -32.34
N ARG A 279 22.67 -5.45 -32.50
CA ARG A 279 22.35 -4.02 -32.43
C ARG A 279 21.50 -3.54 -33.60
N SER A 280 21.79 -4.00 -34.82
CA SER A 280 20.94 -3.67 -35.98
C SER A 280 19.56 -4.29 -35.81
N ALA A 281 19.49 -5.58 -35.44
CA ALA A 281 18.22 -6.26 -35.22
C ALA A 281 17.30 -5.53 -34.23
N VAL A 282 17.82 -5.14 -33.07
CA VAL A 282 17.08 -4.34 -32.08
C VAL A 282 16.65 -2.98 -32.64
N ASN A 283 17.54 -2.27 -33.35
CA ASN A 283 17.22 -0.97 -33.93
C ASN A 283 16.10 -1.06 -34.99
N ASP A 284 16.12 -2.08 -35.84
CA ASP A 284 15.16 -2.27 -36.92
C ASP A 284 13.80 -2.76 -36.41
N VAL A 285 13.76 -3.63 -35.39
CA VAL A 285 12.52 -4.01 -34.68
C VAL A 285 11.87 -2.80 -34.03
N LEU A 286 12.63 -2.04 -33.23
CA LEU A 286 12.13 -0.82 -32.56
C LEU A 286 11.69 0.25 -33.57
N GLY A 287 12.43 0.40 -34.67
CA GLY A 287 12.05 1.29 -35.77
C GLY A 287 10.74 0.88 -36.46
N SER A 288 10.53 -0.42 -36.65
CA SER A 288 9.32 -0.95 -37.29
C SER A 288 8.08 -0.77 -36.41
N ILE A 289 8.19 -1.02 -35.10
CA ILE A 289 7.13 -0.72 -34.13
C ILE A 289 6.84 0.80 -34.09
N THR A 290 7.89 1.63 -34.00
CA THR A 290 7.76 3.10 -34.02
C THR A 290 7.04 3.59 -35.29
N ASN A 291 7.36 3.02 -36.45
CA ASN A 291 6.70 3.33 -37.72
C ASN A 291 5.22 2.89 -37.72
N THR A 292 4.90 1.70 -37.19
CA THR A 292 3.51 1.26 -36.99
C THR A 292 2.73 2.30 -36.18
N HIS A 293 3.29 2.81 -35.07
CA HIS A 293 2.62 3.83 -34.27
C HIS A 293 2.45 5.18 -35.00
N ILE A 294 3.52 5.70 -35.62
CA ILE A 294 3.53 7.04 -36.26
C ILE A 294 2.70 7.07 -37.55
N SER A 295 2.58 5.96 -38.28
CA SER A 295 1.78 5.87 -39.52
C SER A 295 0.27 6.15 -39.33
N GLY A 296 -0.21 6.10 -38.09
CA GLY A 296 -1.63 6.15 -37.74
C GLY A 296 -2.44 4.95 -38.27
N GLU A 297 -1.79 3.92 -38.81
CA GLU A 297 -2.45 2.80 -39.47
C GLU A 297 -3.15 1.88 -38.48
N PHE A 298 -2.47 1.51 -37.38
CA PHE A 298 -3.10 0.74 -36.31
C PHE A 298 -4.26 1.53 -35.67
N HIS A 299 -4.05 2.83 -35.39
CA HIS A 299 -5.09 3.72 -34.86
C HIS A 299 -6.35 3.73 -35.76
N ARG A 300 -6.20 3.69 -37.09
CA ARG A 300 -7.32 3.64 -38.04
C ARG A 300 -8.09 2.32 -37.95
N GLN A 301 -7.41 1.18 -37.85
CA GLN A 301 -8.06 -0.13 -37.70
C GLN A 301 -8.78 -0.24 -36.35
N VAL A 302 -8.14 0.19 -35.27
CA VAL A 302 -8.72 0.20 -33.92
C VAL A 302 -9.96 1.11 -33.84
N ALA A 303 -9.95 2.28 -34.49
CA ALA A 303 -11.11 3.16 -34.54
C ALA A 303 -12.25 2.64 -35.46
N GLN A 304 -12.01 1.63 -36.29
CA GLN A 304 -13.02 1.00 -37.16
C GLN A 304 -13.71 -0.19 -36.49
N GLU A 305 -13.01 -0.93 -35.62
CA GLU A 305 -13.54 -2.07 -34.84
C GLU A 305 -13.29 -1.86 -33.32
N PRO A 306 -13.78 -0.77 -32.70
CA PRO A 306 -13.44 -0.43 -31.31
C PRO A 306 -13.75 -1.56 -30.32
N GLU A 307 -14.84 -2.29 -30.53
CA GLU A 307 -15.30 -3.44 -29.72
C GLU A 307 -14.35 -4.64 -29.69
N LYS A 308 -13.40 -4.73 -30.63
CA LYS A 308 -12.42 -5.80 -30.75
C LYS A 308 -11.10 -5.48 -30.04
N TYR A 309 -10.80 -4.19 -29.92
CA TYR A 309 -9.49 -3.68 -29.49
C TYR A 309 -9.51 -2.95 -28.15
N PHE A 310 -10.64 -2.35 -27.77
CA PHE A 310 -10.83 -1.71 -26.46
C PHE A 310 -11.59 -2.64 -25.51
N GLU A 311 -11.17 -2.69 -24.25
CA GLU A 311 -11.94 -3.39 -23.22
C GLU A 311 -13.17 -2.57 -22.80
N PRO A 312 -14.33 -3.21 -22.57
CA PRO A 312 -15.51 -2.51 -22.07
C PRO A 312 -15.29 -1.97 -20.64
N LYS A 313 -15.71 -0.73 -20.38
CA LYS A 313 -15.58 -0.07 -19.07
C LYS A 313 -16.95 0.37 -18.51
N PRO A 314 -17.85 -0.58 -18.15
CA PRO A 314 -19.25 -0.27 -17.80
C PRO A 314 -19.42 0.68 -16.61
N HIS A 315 -18.42 0.78 -15.72
CA HIS A 315 -18.47 1.67 -14.55
C HIS A 315 -17.75 3.01 -14.75
N LEU A 316 -17.01 3.21 -15.84
CA LEU A 316 -16.24 4.44 -16.08
C LEU A 316 -17.14 5.67 -16.11
N LYS A 317 -18.27 5.58 -16.84
CA LYS A 317 -19.23 6.68 -16.92
C LYS A 317 -19.70 7.15 -15.54
N GLY A 318 -20.12 6.22 -14.69
CA GLY A 318 -20.57 6.50 -13.32
C GLY A 318 -19.48 7.10 -12.44
N VAL A 319 -18.23 6.70 -12.61
CA VAL A 319 -17.09 7.31 -11.89
C VAL A 319 -16.83 8.75 -12.32
N LEU A 320 -16.89 9.04 -13.62
CA LEU A 320 -16.76 10.41 -14.13
C LEU A 320 -17.94 11.30 -13.67
N ASP A 321 -19.16 10.76 -13.67
CA ASP A 321 -20.34 11.46 -13.17
C ASP A 321 -20.23 11.74 -11.66
N ASN A 322 -19.86 10.73 -10.84
CA ASN A 322 -19.61 10.87 -9.38
C ASN A 322 -18.57 11.94 -9.05
N LEU A 323 -17.49 12.06 -9.84
CA LEU A 323 -16.48 13.10 -9.64
C LEU A 323 -17.05 14.50 -9.89
N LYS A 324 -17.86 14.68 -10.94
CA LYS A 324 -18.52 15.97 -11.24
C LYS A 324 -19.55 16.34 -10.17
N GLU A 325 -20.34 15.37 -9.72
CA GLU A 325 -21.31 15.55 -8.63
C GLU A 325 -20.60 15.89 -7.30
N GLY A 326 -19.42 15.30 -7.05
CA GLY A 326 -18.49 15.69 -6.00
C GLY A 326 -17.79 17.05 -6.19
N GLY A 327 -18.27 17.88 -7.12
CA GLY A 327 -17.79 19.24 -7.37
C GLY A 327 -16.46 19.34 -8.11
N LYS A 328 -15.94 18.25 -8.68
CA LYS A 328 -14.64 18.23 -9.36
C LYS A 328 -14.77 18.68 -10.81
N ARG A 329 -13.82 19.51 -11.27
CA ARG A 329 -13.66 19.80 -12.70
C ARG A 329 -12.87 18.67 -13.37
N LEU A 330 -13.27 18.28 -14.58
CA LEU A 330 -12.62 17.19 -15.31
C LEU A 330 -11.89 17.72 -16.55
N ILE A 331 -10.61 17.37 -16.69
CA ILE A 331 -9.82 17.67 -17.89
C ILE A 331 -9.30 16.38 -18.53
N PHE A 332 -9.47 16.27 -19.85
CA PHE A 332 -8.98 15.14 -20.64
C PHE A 332 -7.69 15.56 -21.34
N VAL A 333 -6.62 14.76 -21.27
CA VAL A 333 -5.30 15.10 -21.84
C VAL A 333 -4.66 13.89 -22.50
N SER A 334 -4.77 13.75 -23.82
CA SER A 334 -4.17 12.64 -24.59
C SER A 334 -3.14 13.10 -25.62
N ASN A 335 -2.18 12.22 -25.93
CA ASN A 335 -1.28 12.38 -27.10
C ASN A 335 -1.94 11.94 -28.42
N SER A 336 -3.02 11.17 -28.35
CA SER A 336 -3.74 10.64 -29.50
C SER A 336 -4.59 11.73 -30.18
N PRO A 337 -4.88 11.61 -31.49
CA PRO A 337 -5.67 12.58 -32.24
C PRO A 337 -7.17 12.48 -31.92
N PHE A 338 -7.92 13.56 -32.11
CA PHE A 338 -9.34 13.64 -31.72
C PHE A 338 -10.21 12.51 -32.28
N TRP A 339 -10.09 12.19 -33.58
CA TRP A 339 -10.91 11.14 -34.22
C TRP A 339 -10.72 9.74 -33.60
N TYR A 340 -9.55 9.47 -33.04
CA TYR A 340 -9.23 8.20 -32.37
C TYR A 340 -9.80 8.17 -30.96
N VAL A 341 -9.60 9.26 -30.23
CA VAL A 341 -10.18 9.49 -28.89
C VAL A 341 -11.71 9.41 -28.95
N ASP A 342 -12.33 10.06 -29.94
CA ASP A 342 -13.79 10.12 -30.09
C ASP A 342 -14.38 8.72 -30.38
N ALA A 343 -13.73 7.92 -31.23
CA ALA A 343 -14.15 6.53 -31.49
C ALA A 343 -14.10 5.67 -30.21
N GLY A 344 -13.00 5.70 -29.46
CA GLY A 344 -12.86 4.92 -28.23
C GLY A 344 -13.77 5.40 -27.10
N MET A 345 -13.87 6.72 -26.87
CA MET A 345 -14.75 7.27 -25.83
C MET A 345 -16.23 7.08 -26.14
N ASN A 346 -16.63 7.14 -27.42
CA ASN A 346 -18.00 6.80 -27.83
C ASN A 346 -18.31 5.31 -27.52
N TYR A 347 -17.35 4.40 -27.72
CA TYR A 347 -17.50 3.00 -27.32
C TYR A 347 -17.60 2.80 -25.80
N VAL A 348 -16.70 3.40 -24.99
CA VAL A 348 -16.65 3.13 -23.54
C VAL A 348 -17.63 3.96 -22.68
N VAL A 349 -18.08 5.12 -23.14
CA VAL A 349 -18.94 6.06 -22.38
C VAL A 349 -20.23 6.43 -23.13
N GLY A 350 -20.19 6.48 -24.47
CA GLY A 350 -21.31 6.87 -25.33
C GLY A 350 -21.09 8.20 -26.08
N PRO A 351 -22.02 8.59 -26.96
CA PRO A 351 -21.81 9.68 -27.93
C PRO A 351 -21.62 11.07 -27.27
N GLU A 352 -22.26 11.30 -26.13
CA GLU A 352 -22.16 12.57 -25.37
C GLU A 352 -21.02 12.58 -24.34
N TRP A 353 -20.01 11.71 -24.49
CA TRP A 353 -18.87 11.62 -23.55
C TRP A 353 -18.20 12.98 -23.29
N ARG A 354 -18.20 13.90 -24.28
CA ARG A 354 -17.62 15.24 -24.19
C ARG A 354 -18.25 16.11 -23.10
N ASP A 355 -19.51 15.91 -22.75
CA ASP A 355 -20.23 16.69 -21.73
C ASP A 355 -19.74 16.42 -20.29
N GLN A 356 -19.03 15.31 -20.09
CA GLN A 356 -18.35 15.00 -18.83
C GLN A 356 -17.15 15.93 -18.58
N TRP A 357 -16.56 16.51 -19.64
CA TRP A 357 -15.29 17.23 -19.55
C TRP A 357 -15.48 18.74 -19.59
N ASP A 358 -14.72 19.47 -18.78
CA ASP A 358 -14.66 20.93 -18.84
C ASP A 358 -13.65 21.40 -19.89
N VAL A 359 -12.60 20.61 -20.14
CA VAL A 359 -11.61 20.82 -21.22
C VAL A 359 -11.19 19.47 -21.81
N VAL A 360 -11.18 19.37 -23.14
CA VAL A 360 -10.60 18.23 -23.87
C VAL A 360 -9.33 18.68 -24.60
N ILE A 361 -8.19 18.07 -24.28
CA ILE A 361 -6.88 18.32 -24.88
C ILE A 361 -6.41 17.05 -25.60
N VAL A 362 -6.16 17.17 -26.90
CA VAL A 362 -5.69 16.08 -27.78
C VAL A 362 -4.35 16.44 -28.42
N SER A 363 -3.63 15.44 -28.90
CA SER A 363 -2.28 15.62 -29.46
C SER A 363 -1.36 16.46 -28.55
N ALA A 364 -1.48 16.27 -27.23
CA ALA A 364 -0.91 17.14 -26.21
C ALA A 364 0.62 17.27 -26.28
N GLY A 365 1.33 16.19 -26.69
CA GLY A 365 2.78 16.18 -26.76
C GLY A 365 3.46 15.90 -25.42
N LYS A 366 2.81 15.16 -24.51
CA LYS A 366 3.42 14.67 -23.27
C LYS A 366 4.67 13.84 -23.59
N PRO A 367 5.77 13.98 -22.82
CA PRO A 367 5.89 14.74 -21.57
C PRO A 367 6.15 16.25 -21.74
N ALA A 368 6.45 16.74 -22.96
CA ALA A 368 6.76 18.16 -23.19
C ALA A 368 5.64 19.10 -22.74
N PHE A 369 4.37 18.66 -22.88
CA PHE A 369 3.15 19.28 -22.33
C PHE A 369 3.23 19.68 -20.84
N TYR A 370 4.14 19.06 -20.08
CA TYR A 370 4.37 19.30 -18.66
C TYR A 370 5.72 19.96 -18.36
N THR A 371 6.61 20.15 -19.35
CA THR A 371 8.03 20.49 -19.12
C THR A 371 8.62 21.57 -20.02
N GLU A 372 7.91 22.05 -21.05
CA GLU A 372 8.40 23.07 -21.98
C GLU A 372 7.57 24.37 -21.91
N ASP A 373 8.18 25.52 -22.23
CA ASP A 373 7.58 26.85 -22.04
C ASP A 373 7.08 27.52 -23.35
N ASN A 374 7.21 26.86 -24.51
CA ASN A 374 7.20 27.53 -25.84
C ASN A 374 6.01 27.18 -26.75
N ARG A 375 4.95 26.54 -26.24
CA ARG A 375 3.77 26.12 -27.03
C ARG A 375 2.47 26.77 -26.52
N PRO A 376 1.80 27.65 -27.29
CA PRO A 376 0.51 28.20 -26.92
C PRO A 376 -0.66 27.27 -27.26
N PHE A 377 -1.74 27.32 -26.46
CA PHE A 377 -3.00 26.62 -26.74
C PHE A 377 -3.53 26.91 -28.14
N ARG A 378 -4.01 25.87 -28.83
CA ARG A 378 -4.71 25.97 -30.12
C ARG A 378 -6.02 25.18 -30.07
N GLU A 379 -7.09 25.72 -30.66
CA GLU A 379 -8.36 25.01 -30.79
C GLU A 379 -8.34 24.03 -31.98
N VAL A 380 -8.96 22.86 -31.84
CA VAL A 380 -9.11 21.84 -32.88
C VAL A 380 -10.54 21.86 -33.42
N GLY A 381 -10.71 21.72 -34.74
CA GLY A 381 -12.02 21.59 -35.38
C GLY A 381 -12.54 20.17 -35.30
N VAL A 382 -13.59 19.94 -34.52
CA VAL A 382 -14.24 18.63 -34.28
C VAL A 382 -14.49 17.86 -35.58
N GLU A 383 -15.15 18.46 -36.57
CA GLU A 383 -15.47 17.84 -37.87
C GLU A 383 -14.24 17.49 -38.74
N THR A 384 -13.10 18.16 -38.52
CA THR A 384 -11.94 18.09 -39.44
C THR A 384 -10.70 17.47 -38.82
N GLY A 385 -10.66 17.32 -37.50
CA GLY A 385 -9.46 16.98 -36.73
C GLY A 385 -8.32 18.00 -36.82
N LYS A 386 -8.48 19.13 -37.51
CA LYS A 386 -7.41 20.09 -37.82
C LYS A 386 -7.33 21.24 -36.83
N VAL A 387 -6.12 21.72 -36.59
CA VAL A 387 -5.85 22.86 -35.71
C VAL A 387 -6.33 24.15 -36.37
N LYS A 388 -7.22 24.89 -35.70
CA LYS A 388 -7.73 26.19 -36.18
C LYS A 388 -6.65 27.26 -36.11
N PHE A 389 -6.72 28.23 -37.02
CA PHE A 389 -5.83 29.41 -37.04
C PHE A 389 -6.49 30.59 -36.33
N LYS A 390 -6.57 30.51 -35.00
CA LYS A 390 -7.01 31.62 -34.13
C LYS A 390 -6.28 31.56 -32.78
N PRO A 391 -6.04 32.70 -32.11
CA PRO A 391 -5.50 32.71 -30.75
C PRO A 391 -6.51 32.13 -29.76
N VAL A 392 -6.03 31.37 -28.78
CA VAL A 392 -6.83 30.91 -27.63
C VAL A 392 -6.50 31.80 -26.43
N THR A 393 -7.41 32.70 -26.08
CA THR A 393 -7.28 33.59 -24.91
C THR A 393 -8.05 33.09 -23.69
N LYS A 394 -8.97 32.13 -23.87
CA LYS A 394 -9.76 31.49 -22.82
C LYS A 394 -10.16 30.08 -23.27
N LEU A 395 -10.16 29.13 -22.34
CA LEU A 395 -10.72 27.79 -22.54
C LEU A 395 -12.25 27.85 -22.36
N VAL A 396 -12.98 27.22 -23.28
CA VAL A 396 -14.44 27.20 -23.34
C VAL A 396 -14.90 25.75 -23.34
N LYS A 397 -15.84 25.42 -22.45
CA LYS A 397 -16.39 24.07 -22.33
C LYS A 397 -17.01 23.60 -23.65
N GLY A 398 -16.83 22.32 -23.98
CA GLY A 398 -17.28 21.72 -25.23
C GLY A 398 -16.32 21.87 -26.41
N ASN A 399 -15.34 22.78 -26.35
CA ASN A 399 -14.28 22.90 -27.36
C ASN A 399 -13.11 21.94 -27.09
N VAL A 400 -12.42 21.57 -28.17
CA VAL A 400 -11.24 20.70 -28.14
C VAL A 400 -9.98 21.52 -28.41
N TYR A 401 -8.89 21.23 -27.69
CA TYR A 401 -7.64 22.00 -27.70
C TYR A 401 -6.39 21.13 -27.87
N THR A 402 -5.23 21.75 -28.10
CA THR A 402 -3.91 21.10 -28.14
C THR A 402 -2.82 22.06 -27.62
N ALA A 403 -1.86 21.52 -26.83
CA ALA A 403 -0.88 22.24 -25.99
C ALA A 403 -1.53 23.19 -24.94
N ASP A 404 -1.00 23.56 -23.77
CA ASP A 404 0.16 23.13 -22.98
C ASP A 404 -0.07 23.49 -21.48
N ALA A 405 0.42 22.74 -20.48
CA ALA A 405 0.11 23.03 -19.06
C ALA A 405 1.22 22.70 -18.03
N LYS A 406 1.70 23.76 -17.35
CA LYS A 406 2.89 23.76 -16.50
C LYS A 406 2.84 22.84 -15.26
N ARG A 407 3.89 22.00 -15.08
CA ARG A 407 4.09 21.09 -13.93
C ARG A 407 4.73 21.73 -12.68
N GLU A 408 5.22 22.97 -12.80
CA GLU A 408 5.93 23.70 -11.72
C GLU A 408 5.06 23.94 -10.46
N PHE A 409 3.75 23.69 -10.55
CA PHE A 409 2.79 23.79 -9.44
C PHE A 409 2.60 22.51 -8.61
N GLY A 410 3.34 21.44 -8.89
CA GLY A 410 3.32 20.22 -8.05
C GLY A 410 1.98 19.48 -8.11
N TRP A 411 1.53 19.10 -9.30
CA TRP A 411 0.34 18.29 -9.49
C TRP A 411 0.45 16.97 -8.72
N THR A 412 -0.60 16.59 -7.99
CA THR A 412 -0.77 15.23 -7.48
C THR A 412 -0.88 14.26 -8.65
N THR A 413 -0.15 13.15 -8.58
CA THR A 413 -0.07 12.15 -9.64
C THR A 413 -0.69 10.83 -9.22
N ALA A 414 -1.52 10.25 -10.09
CA ALA A 414 -2.06 8.91 -9.96
C ALA A 414 -1.64 8.07 -11.17
N ALA A 415 -1.36 6.78 -10.96
CA ALA A 415 -1.08 5.83 -12.03
C ALA A 415 -2.14 4.73 -12.08
N VAL A 416 -2.63 4.42 -13.29
CA VAL A 416 -3.30 3.15 -13.57
C VAL A 416 -2.20 2.14 -13.91
N THR A 417 -2.25 0.99 -13.27
CA THR A 417 -1.24 -0.07 -13.35
C THR A 417 -1.99 -1.40 -13.20
N PRO A 418 -2.62 -1.90 -14.27
CA PRO A 418 -3.44 -3.12 -14.23
C PRO A 418 -2.72 -4.30 -13.58
N GLU A 419 -1.41 -4.39 -13.80
CA GLU A 419 -0.51 -5.43 -13.29
C GLU A 419 -0.54 -5.56 -11.76
N VAL A 420 -0.94 -4.51 -11.02
CA VAL A 420 -1.11 -4.60 -9.56
C VAL A 420 -2.31 -5.46 -9.17
N GLY A 421 -3.38 -5.45 -9.97
CA GLY A 421 -4.55 -6.29 -9.75
C GLY A 421 -4.21 -7.76 -10.01
N ASP A 422 -3.68 -8.02 -11.20
CA ASP A 422 -3.31 -9.36 -11.67
C ASP A 422 -2.29 -10.03 -10.73
N GLU A 423 -1.25 -9.31 -10.31
CA GLU A 423 -0.24 -9.86 -9.40
C GLU A 423 -0.83 -10.12 -8.00
N ILE A 424 -1.71 -9.25 -7.48
CA ILE A 424 -2.37 -9.46 -6.18
C ILE A 424 -3.34 -10.66 -6.22
N GLU A 425 -4.07 -10.86 -7.32
CA GLU A 425 -4.93 -12.02 -7.49
C GLU A 425 -4.12 -13.32 -7.48
N LEU A 426 -3.01 -13.36 -8.24
CA LEU A 426 -2.10 -14.50 -8.25
C LEU A 426 -1.46 -14.75 -6.87
N GLN A 427 -1.14 -13.69 -6.13
CA GLN A 427 -0.61 -13.78 -4.76
C GLN A 427 -1.63 -14.29 -3.72
N ARG A 428 -2.95 -14.19 -3.99
CA ARG A 428 -4.00 -14.72 -3.11
C ARG A 428 -4.15 -16.24 -3.19
N ASN A 429 -3.68 -16.87 -4.27
CA ASN A 429 -3.77 -18.32 -4.47
C ASN A 429 -2.99 -19.08 -3.38
N ALA A 430 -3.54 -20.22 -2.94
CA ALA A 430 -2.96 -21.02 -1.86
C ALA A 430 -1.52 -21.49 -2.20
N GLU A 431 -1.26 -21.87 -3.45
CA GLU A 431 0.09 -22.24 -3.92
C GLU A 431 1.11 -21.11 -3.73
N TYR A 432 0.71 -19.86 -4.01
CA TYR A 432 1.60 -18.71 -3.82
C TYR A 432 1.84 -18.42 -2.34
N LYS A 433 0.78 -18.47 -1.51
CA LYS A 433 0.89 -18.32 -0.04
C LYS A 433 1.78 -19.41 0.58
N ILE A 434 1.67 -20.65 0.09
CA ILE A 434 2.52 -21.77 0.48
C ILE A 434 3.98 -21.46 0.12
N ALA A 435 4.26 -21.02 -1.10
CA ALA A 435 5.61 -20.68 -1.54
C ALA A 435 6.20 -19.50 -0.73
N GLU A 436 5.42 -18.45 -0.49
CA GLU A 436 5.84 -17.29 0.31
C GLU A 436 6.18 -17.68 1.75
N ARG A 437 5.26 -18.35 2.45
CA ARG A 437 5.48 -18.80 3.83
C ARG A 437 6.61 -19.82 3.92
N ALA A 438 6.76 -20.71 2.94
CA ALA A 438 7.89 -21.64 2.89
C ALA A 438 9.23 -20.89 2.83
N ILE A 439 9.34 -19.85 1.98
CA ILE A 439 10.54 -18.99 1.91
C ILE A 439 10.81 -18.31 3.26
N GLU A 440 9.79 -17.74 3.91
CA GLU A 440 9.95 -17.08 5.21
C GLU A 440 10.41 -18.03 6.31
N MET A 441 9.78 -19.20 6.40
CA MET A 441 10.13 -20.23 7.38
C MET A 441 11.54 -20.76 7.16
N LEU A 442 11.91 -21.09 5.92
CA LEU A 442 13.27 -21.52 5.57
C LEU A 442 14.33 -20.45 5.91
N LEU A 443 14.04 -19.18 5.63
CA LEU A 443 14.94 -18.07 5.97
C LEU A 443 15.06 -17.87 7.49
N ASN A 444 13.97 -18.04 8.25
CA ASN A 444 14.01 -17.99 9.70
C ASN A 444 14.83 -19.15 10.28
N SER A 445 14.60 -20.37 9.79
CA SER A 445 15.32 -21.56 10.25
C SER A 445 16.80 -21.53 9.87
N LEU A 446 17.16 -20.95 8.72
CA LEU A 446 18.56 -20.68 8.36
C LEU A 446 19.22 -19.70 9.36
N ARG A 447 18.49 -18.66 9.81
CA ARG A 447 18.99 -17.73 10.86
C ARG A 447 19.14 -18.41 12.22
N LEU A 448 18.18 -19.25 12.61
CA LEU A 448 18.24 -20.01 13.87
C LEU A 448 19.38 -21.03 13.85
N TYR A 449 19.55 -21.75 12.73
CA TYR A 449 20.68 -22.63 12.46
C TYR A 449 22.00 -21.87 12.59
N GLN A 450 22.18 -20.76 11.87
CA GLN A 450 23.37 -19.90 11.95
C GLN A 450 23.67 -19.38 13.37
N ARG A 451 22.64 -19.10 14.18
CA ARG A 451 22.78 -18.76 15.61
C ARG A 451 23.24 -19.95 16.45
N SER A 452 22.71 -21.15 16.22
CA SER A 452 23.10 -22.36 16.96
C SER A 452 24.56 -22.75 16.74
N LEU A 453 25.15 -22.36 15.59
CA LEU A 453 26.58 -22.53 15.30
C LEU A 453 27.50 -21.49 15.97
N GLY A 454 26.95 -20.51 16.69
CA GLY A 454 27.71 -19.44 17.35
C GLY A 454 28.60 -18.63 16.39
N THR A 455 29.66 -18.02 16.93
CA THR A 455 30.60 -17.16 16.17
C THR A 455 31.92 -17.86 15.79
N GLY A 456 32.02 -19.18 15.99
CA GLY A 456 33.20 -19.97 15.64
C GLY A 456 33.40 -20.15 14.13
N LEU A 457 34.61 -20.58 13.74
CA LEU A 457 34.92 -21.02 12.38
C LEU A 457 33.95 -22.14 11.97
N ARG A 458 33.34 -22.00 10.79
CA ARG A 458 32.41 -22.99 10.22
C ARG A 458 33.17 -24.21 9.72
N SER A 459 32.68 -25.39 10.08
CA SER A 459 33.13 -26.67 9.55
C SER A 459 32.66 -26.86 8.10
N LYS A 460 33.18 -27.91 7.44
CA LYS A 460 32.71 -28.29 6.10
C LYS A 460 31.22 -28.65 6.11
N ASP A 461 30.79 -29.38 7.14
CA ASP A 461 29.42 -29.89 7.26
C ASP A 461 28.43 -28.74 7.55
N ASP A 462 28.84 -27.72 8.31
CA ASP A 462 28.07 -26.49 8.51
C ASP A 462 27.77 -25.79 7.17
N LEU A 463 28.81 -25.65 6.33
CA LEU A 463 28.72 -25.01 5.02
C LEU A 463 27.87 -25.84 4.04
N GLU A 464 27.94 -27.17 4.11
CA GLU A 464 27.14 -28.06 3.26
C GLU A 464 25.66 -28.02 3.61
N VAL A 465 25.31 -27.96 4.90
CA VAL A 465 23.91 -27.78 5.34
C VAL A 465 23.39 -26.41 4.95
N MET A 466 24.19 -25.34 5.12
CA MET A 466 23.82 -23.99 4.69
C MET A 466 23.59 -23.90 3.17
N ASP A 467 24.50 -24.42 2.35
CA ASP A 467 24.37 -24.44 0.88
C ASP A 467 23.11 -25.21 0.43
N LYS A 468 22.80 -26.35 1.07
CA LYS A 468 21.55 -27.10 0.81
C LYS A 468 20.30 -26.28 1.17
N MET A 469 20.28 -25.61 2.32
CA MET A 469 19.16 -24.73 2.69
C MET A 469 19.02 -23.52 1.74
N GLU A 470 20.11 -22.89 1.33
CA GLU A 470 20.10 -21.77 0.38
C GLU A 470 19.59 -22.21 -1.01
N LYS A 471 19.94 -23.42 -1.45
CA LYS A 471 19.38 -24.04 -2.67
C LYS A 471 17.88 -24.28 -2.56
N MET A 472 17.37 -24.78 -1.44
CA MET A 472 15.93 -24.93 -1.21
C MET A 472 15.19 -23.58 -1.23
N VAL A 473 15.77 -22.54 -0.62
CA VAL A 473 15.23 -21.17 -0.68
C VAL A 473 15.24 -20.63 -2.12
N SER A 474 16.24 -20.98 -2.96
CA SER A 474 16.20 -20.62 -4.38
C SER A 474 15.09 -21.36 -5.12
N ALA A 475 14.96 -22.68 -4.92
CA ALA A 475 13.93 -23.48 -5.57
C ALA A 475 12.51 -22.97 -5.26
N TRP A 476 12.22 -22.66 -4.00
CA TRP A 476 10.94 -22.05 -3.61
C TRP A 476 10.73 -20.64 -4.20
N ARG A 477 11.78 -19.83 -4.39
CA ARG A 477 11.68 -18.53 -5.07
C ARG A 477 11.47 -18.65 -6.56
N ASP A 478 12.11 -19.63 -7.19
CA ASP A 478 11.96 -19.90 -8.61
C ASP A 478 10.54 -20.47 -8.87
N GLU A 479 9.98 -21.26 -7.95
CA GLU A 479 8.57 -21.70 -7.97
C GLU A 479 7.58 -20.55 -7.70
N GLN A 480 7.83 -19.69 -6.69
CA GLN A 480 7.05 -18.48 -6.45
C GLN A 480 7.02 -17.57 -7.71
N THR A 481 8.14 -17.51 -8.45
CA THR A 481 8.24 -16.78 -9.71
C THR A 481 7.41 -17.44 -10.81
N ARG A 482 7.41 -18.78 -10.91
CA ARG A 482 6.59 -19.56 -11.86
C ARG A 482 5.09 -19.35 -11.63
N LEU A 483 4.65 -19.31 -10.36
CA LEU A 483 3.25 -19.12 -9.99
C LEU A 483 2.67 -17.76 -10.40
N LEU A 484 3.52 -16.75 -10.63
CA LEU A 484 3.12 -15.45 -11.20
C LEU A 484 2.81 -15.51 -12.71
N LYS A 485 3.08 -16.65 -13.37
CA LYS A 485 2.84 -16.90 -14.81
C LYS A 485 3.54 -15.94 -15.79
N ASN A 486 4.29 -14.95 -15.30
CA ASN A 486 5.06 -14.00 -16.09
C ASN A 486 6.50 -14.53 -16.30
N PRO A 487 7.01 -14.64 -17.55
CA PRO A 487 8.36 -15.13 -17.82
C PRO A 487 9.48 -14.24 -17.25
N PHE A 488 9.19 -12.99 -16.91
CA PHE A 488 10.11 -12.06 -16.24
C PHE A 488 9.94 -12.02 -14.71
N GLY A 489 8.95 -12.74 -14.16
CA GLY A 489 8.58 -12.70 -12.75
C GLY A 489 7.72 -11.50 -12.37
N SER A 490 7.75 -11.11 -11.09
CA SER A 490 6.98 -9.99 -10.55
C SER A 490 7.33 -8.67 -11.24
N VAL A 491 6.29 -7.93 -11.64
CA VAL A 491 6.44 -6.57 -12.18
C VAL A 491 6.94 -5.63 -11.08
N PHE A 492 6.61 -5.90 -9.82
CA PHE A 492 6.99 -5.08 -8.67
C PHE A 492 8.29 -5.51 -7.98
N ARG A 493 8.80 -6.73 -8.20
CA ARG A 493 9.98 -7.28 -7.50
C ARG A 493 10.96 -7.99 -8.42
N ALA A 494 12.22 -7.54 -8.39
CA ALA A 494 13.37 -8.31 -8.87
C ALA A 494 13.88 -9.24 -7.75
N ARG A 495 13.31 -10.45 -7.66
CA ARG A 495 13.47 -11.38 -6.52
C ARG A 495 13.07 -10.73 -5.18
N TYR A 496 14.05 -10.27 -4.39
CA TYR A 496 13.82 -9.68 -3.07
C TYR A 496 13.96 -8.15 -3.02
N GLN A 497 14.29 -7.50 -4.15
CA GLN A 497 14.35 -6.04 -4.25
C GLN A 497 13.17 -5.51 -5.06
N PRO A 498 12.65 -4.30 -4.76
CA PRO A 498 11.72 -3.62 -5.65
C PRO A 498 12.30 -3.52 -7.07
N SER A 499 11.47 -3.77 -8.08
CA SER A 499 11.85 -3.58 -9.47
C SER A 499 12.10 -2.09 -9.78
N LEU A 500 12.70 -1.80 -10.94
CA LEU A 500 12.83 -0.42 -11.40
C LEU A 500 11.46 0.24 -11.64
N PHE A 501 10.47 -0.56 -12.02
CA PHE A 501 9.08 -0.13 -12.18
C PHE A 501 8.48 0.28 -10.83
N ALA A 502 8.51 -0.61 -9.82
CA ALA A 502 8.02 -0.28 -8.46
C ALA A 502 8.77 0.90 -7.82
N HIS A 503 10.08 1.02 -8.06
CA HIS A 503 10.84 2.19 -7.60
C HIS A 503 10.37 3.49 -8.28
N SER A 504 10.00 3.43 -9.56
CA SER A 504 9.51 4.58 -10.32
C SER A 504 8.09 4.95 -9.90
N LEU A 505 7.20 3.96 -9.78
CA LEU A 505 5.83 4.12 -9.27
C LEU A 505 5.83 4.79 -7.89
N ARG A 506 6.61 4.26 -6.94
CA ARG A 506 6.76 4.84 -5.59
C ARG A 506 7.32 6.26 -5.57
N ARG A 507 8.11 6.64 -6.58
CA ARG A 507 8.82 7.94 -6.63
C ARG A 507 8.04 9.03 -7.36
N TYR A 508 7.22 8.66 -8.35
CA TYR A 508 6.60 9.60 -9.27
C TYR A 508 5.07 9.62 -9.22
N CYS A 509 4.45 8.72 -8.45
CA CYS A 509 3.01 8.57 -8.32
C CYS A 509 2.60 8.63 -6.83
N ASP A 510 1.79 9.61 -6.46
CA ASP A 510 1.23 9.72 -5.11
C ASP A 510 0.21 8.60 -4.83
N LEU A 511 -0.61 8.27 -5.84
CA LEU A 511 -1.58 7.16 -5.84
C LEU A 511 -1.30 6.18 -6.99
N TYR A 512 -1.73 4.93 -6.82
CA TYR A 512 -1.78 3.94 -7.91
C TYR A 512 -2.93 2.94 -7.71
N MET A 513 -3.39 2.31 -8.79
CA MET A 513 -4.57 1.44 -8.81
C MET A 513 -4.56 0.52 -10.04
N SER A 514 -5.29 -0.60 -9.99
CA SER A 514 -5.44 -1.48 -11.16
C SER A 514 -6.32 -0.89 -12.27
N ASN A 515 -7.31 -0.05 -11.92
CA ASN A 515 -8.28 0.49 -12.86
C ASN A 515 -8.78 1.87 -12.41
N VAL A 516 -8.95 2.83 -13.32
CA VAL A 516 -9.49 4.17 -12.98
C VAL A 516 -10.93 4.11 -12.45
N ALA A 517 -11.68 3.05 -12.75
CA ALA A 517 -12.99 2.80 -12.13
C ALA A 517 -12.91 2.60 -10.60
N ARG A 518 -11.70 2.38 -10.04
CA ARG A 518 -11.44 2.37 -8.60
C ARG A 518 -11.32 3.78 -7.99
N ILE A 519 -11.14 4.84 -8.79
CA ILE A 519 -11.32 6.23 -8.35
C ILE A 519 -12.82 6.59 -8.28
N SER A 520 -13.65 5.68 -7.76
CA SER A 520 -14.87 6.16 -7.13
C SER A 520 -14.43 6.92 -5.89
N PRO A 521 -14.83 8.20 -5.68
CA PRO A 521 -14.61 8.87 -4.40
C PRO A 521 -15.34 8.18 -3.22
N PHE A 522 -16.14 7.15 -3.53
CA PHE A 522 -17.02 6.42 -2.62
C PHE A 522 -17.03 4.93 -2.97
N GLU A 523 -16.52 4.06 -2.10
CA GLU A 523 -16.90 2.64 -2.06
C GLU A 523 -18.44 2.52 -2.03
N LYS A 524 -19.04 1.40 -2.46
CA LYS A 524 -20.51 1.34 -2.53
C LYS A 524 -21.21 1.37 -1.16
N SER A 525 -20.49 1.20 -0.05
CA SER A 525 -20.95 1.55 1.30
C SER A 525 -21.09 3.07 1.53
N LEU A 526 -20.23 3.87 0.90
CA LEU A 526 -20.23 5.34 0.87
C LEU A 526 -21.17 5.94 -0.20
N SER A 527 -21.81 5.11 -1.03
CA SER A 527 -22.72 5.54 -2.11
C SER A 527 -24.12 5.96 -1.64
N LYS A 528 -24.38 5.95 -0.33
CA LYS A 528 -25.28 6.93 0.30
C LYS A 528 -24.38 8.00 0.93
N ASN A 529 -24.62 9.27 0.59
CA ASN A 529 -23.86 10.48 0.96
C ASN A 529 -23.62 10.69 2.48
N LEU A 530 -22.88 9.79 3.11
CA LEU A 530 -22.57 9.74 4.54
C LEU A 530 -21.24 8.99 4.71
N ASN A 531 -20.13 9.70 4.51
CA ASN A 531 -18.88 9.33 5.15
C ASN A 531 -19.04 9.61 6.66
N LEU A 532 -19.74 8.71 7.35
CA LEU A 532 -20.12 8.82 8.77
C LEU A 532 -18.91 9.17 9.63
N GLN A 533 -17.76 8.54 9.35
CA GLN A 533 -16.52 8.81 10.07
C GLN A 533 -16.01 10.26 9.88
N ALA A 534 -16.06 10.79 8.67
CA ALA A 534 -15.70 12.19 8.41
C ALA A 534 -16.74 13.17 8.97
N GLU A 535 -18.03 12.83 8.92
CA GLU A 535 -19.11 13.63 9.51
C GLU A 535 -18.98 13.68 11.03
N PHE A 536 -18.68 12.55 11.68
CA PHE A 536 -18.43 12.47 13.11
C PHE A 536 -17.22 13.34 13.49
N ARG A 537 -16.11 13.28 12.74
CA ARG A 537 -14.96 14.18 12.94
C ARG A 537 -15.35 15.66 12.77
N GLN A 538 -16.12 16.01 11.75
CA GLN A 538 -16.57 17.40 11.53
C GLN A 538 -17.49 17.90 12.65
N ARG A 539 -18.43 17.08 13.13
CA ARG A 539 -19.32 17.39 14.26
C ARG A 539 -18.53 17.49 15.57
N ALA A 540 -17.65 16.53 15.85
CA ALA A 540 -16.78 16.55 17.02
C ALA A 540 -15.84 17.77 17.04
N LYS A 541 -15.22 18.13 15.90
CA LYS A 541 -14.38 19.33 15.80
C LYS A 541 -15.18 20.59 16.18
N ARG A 542 -16.34 20.80 15.58
CA ARG A 542 -17.21 21.96 15.90
C ARG A 542 -17.63 21.97 17.36
N ALA A 543 -18.01 20.83 17.92
CA ALA A 543 -18.39 20.72 19.33
C ALA A 543 -17.22 21.03 20.28
N ILE A 544 -16.00 20.59 19.95
CA ILE A 544 -14.77 20.91 20.68
C ILE A 544 -14.47 22.41 20.59
N ASP A 545 -14.56 23.03 19.40
CA ASP A 545 -14.37 24.48 19.23
C ASP A 545 -15.35 25.27 20.12
N SER A 546 -16.65 24.95 20.04
CA SER A 546 -17.70 25.62 20.83
C SER A 546 -17.48 25.44 22.32
N ALA A 547 -17.19 24.21 22.77
CA ALA A 547 -16.90 23.93 24.17
C ALA A 547 -15.66 24.70 24.67
N ILE A 548 -14.59 24.80 23.86
CA ILE A 548 -13.40 25.60 24.19
C ILE A 548 -13.74 27.09 24.28
N ALA A 549 -14.57 27.62 23.36
CA ALA A 549 -15.02 29.01 23.39
C ALA A 549 -15.87 29.32 24.64
N ASP A 550 -16.68 28.38 25.10
CA ASP A 550 -17.44 28.43 26.36
C ASP A 550 -16.60 28.07 27.60
N ASN A 551 -15.27 27.99 27.45
CA ASN A 551 -14.26 27.69 28.48
C ASN A 551 -14.42 26.31 29.17
N VAL A 552 -14.99 25.33 28.48
CA VAL A 552 -14.97 23.92 28.88
C VAL A 552 -13.57 23.35 28.67
N LYS A 553 -13.01 22.74 29.72
CA LYS A 553 -11.64 22.20 29.72
C LYS A 553 -11.55 20.67 29.69
N LEU A 554 -12.60 19.98 30.12
CA LEU A 554 -12.64 18.52 30.19
C LEU A 554 -13.76 18.02 29.30
N MET A 555 -13.40 17.31 28.24
CA MET A 555 -14.31 16.95 27.15
C MET A 555 -14.22 15.46 26.81
N GLU A 556 -15.35 14.81 26.58
CA GLU A 556 -15.39 13.45 26.03
C GLU A 556 -16.01 13.41 24.63
N VAL A 557 -15.41 12.61 23.78
CA VAL A 557 -15.90 12.24 22.45
C VAL A 557 -16.12 10.73 22.48
N GLU A 558 -17.36 10.29 22.37
CA GLU A 558 -17.75 8.88 22.45
C GLU A 558 -18.68 8.52 21.27
N PHE A 559 -18.34 7.48 20.51
CA PHE A 559 -19.13 6.95 19.41
C PHE A 559 -18.89 5.44 19.24
N PRO A 560 -19.84 4.66 18.69
CA PRO A 560 -19.65 3.23 18.48
C PRO A 560 -18.46 2.97 17.53
N PRO A 561 -17.68 1.89 17.75
CA PRO A 561 -16.70 1.45 16.77
C PRO A 561 -17.42 1.09 15.46
N LEU A 562 -17.26 1.92 14.42
CA LEU A 562 -17.95 1.75 13.14
C LEU A 562 -17.32 0.62 12.31
N LEU A 563 -17.53 -0.61 12.78
CA LEU A 563 -17.44 -1.84 11.99
C LEU A 563 -18.63 -1.88 11.02
N GLY A 564 -18.35 -2.03 9.73
CA GLY A 564 -19.40 -2.32 8.74
C GLY A 564 -19.94 -3.75 8.91
N GLY A 565 -21.17 -3.98 8.44
CA GLY A 565 -21.79 -5.31 8.40
C GLY A 565 -22.57 -5.70 9.65
N SER A 566 -22.98 -6.98 9.72
CA SER A 566 -23.78 -7.57 10.80
C SER A 566 -23.10 -7.51 12.17
N GLN A 567 -21.76 -7.51 12.21
CA GLN A 567 -20.96 -7.43 13.43
C GLN A 567 -21.13 -6.12 14.22
N SER A 568 -21.72 -5.07 13.63
CA SER A 568 -21.98 -3.80 14.35
C SER A 568 -23.11 -3.91 15.40
N LYS A 569 -23.88 -5.01 15.44
CA LYS A 569 -25.19 -5.05 16.11
C LYS A 569 -25.28 -5.85 17.42
N SER A 570 -24.30 -6.70 17.76
CA SER A 570 -24.50 -7.73 18.79
C SER A 570 -23.55 -7.69 20.01
N GLN A 571 -22.36 -7.09 19.93
CA GLN A 571 -21.32 -7.28 20.97
C GLN A 571 -20.60 -5.96 21.34
N PHE A 572 -21.19 -5.16 22.23
CA PHE A 572 -20.50 -3.96 22.77
C PHE A 572 -19.52 -4.29 23.92
N ASP A 573 -19.55 -5.52 24.45
CA ASP A 573 -18.75 -5.96 25.60
C ASP A 573 -17.64 -7.00 25.27
N ASP A 574 -17.66 -7.63 24.09
CA ASP A 574 -16.79 -8.78 23.73
C ASP A 574 -15.74 -8.50 22.62
N PHE A 575 -15.46 -7.24 22.27
CA PHE A 575 -14.42 -6.93 21.28
C PHE A 575 -12.99 -7.04 21.83
N ASP A 576 -12.10 -7.63 21.03
CA ASP A 576 -10.68 -7.75 21.32
C ASP A 576 -10.00 -6.37 21.42
N ASN A 577 -9.46 -6.05 22.59
CA ASN A 577 -9.05 -4.70 23.02
C ASN A 577 -8.09 -3.99 22.05
N ILE A 578 -7.32 -4.74 21.27
CA ILE A 578 -6.34 -4.21 20.31
C ILE A 578 -7.06 -3.62 19.08
N GLN A 579 -8.12 -4.26 18.58
CA GLN A 579 -8.81 -3.82 17.36
C GLN A 579 -9.62 -2.53 17.58
N GLU A 580 -10.10 -2.30 18.80
CA GLU A 580 -10.76 -1.05 19.18
C GLU A 580 -9.73 0.09 19.25
N LEU A 581 -8.58 -0.16 19.87
CA LEU A 581 -7.48 0.79 20.03
C LEU A 581 -6.91 1.25 18.67
N ASP A 582 -6.66 0.31 17.75
CA ASP A 582 -6.20 0.62 16.39
C ASP A 582 -7.15 1.58 15.66
N LYS A 583 -8.47 1.38 15.79
CA LYS A 583 -9.48 2.22 15.13
C LYS A 583 -9.66 3.57 15.80
N ASN A 584 -9.53 3.62 17.13
CA ASN A 584 -9.57 4.86 17.90
C ASN A 584 -8.32 5.71 17.66
N LYS A 585 -7.15 5.08 17.50
CA LYS A 585 -5.92 5.66 16.96
C LYS A 585 -6.21 6.25 15.59
N ASP A 586 -6.59 5.46 14.59
CA ASP A 586 -6.78 5.93 13.21
C ASP A 586 -7.80 7.08 13.10
N TRP A 587 -8.90 7.01 13.84
CA TRP A 587 -9.88 8.09 13.88
C TRP A 587 -9.30 9.38 14.45
N THR A 588 -8.56 9.29 15.56
CA THR A 588 -7.94 10.46 16.21
C THR A 588 -6.80 11.02 15.36
N MET A 589 -6.06 10.15 14.66
CA MET A 589 -5.07 10.54 13.65
C MET A 589 -5.71 11.28 12.47
N LEU A 590 -6.96 10.99 12.12
CA LEU A 590 -7.69 11.77 11.11
C LEU A 590 -8.35 13.05 11.67
N LEU A 591 -8.66 13.09 12.98
CA LEU A 591 -9.20 14.29 13.64
C LEU A 591 -8.12 15.35 13.91
N ALA A 592 -6.97 14.95 14.48
CA ALA A 592 -5.97 15.90 14.98
C ALA A 592 -5.48 16.93 13.94
N PRO A 593 -5.25 16.58 12.66
CA PRO A 593 -4.90 17.55 11.62
C PRO A 593 -5.96 18.60 11.30
N MET A 594 -7.20 18.46 11.80
CA MET A 594 -8.26 19.47 11.67
C MET A 594 -8.09 20.67 12.62
N PHE A 595 -7.19 20.56 13.61
CA PHE A 595 -6.77 21.65 14.50
C PHE A 595 -5.40 22.24 14.11
N LEU A 596 -4.63 21.55 13.25
CA LEU A 596 -3.30 21.99 12.83
C LEU A 596 -3.39 23.13 11.81
N GLY A 597 -2.52 24.11 11.96
CA GLY A 597 -2.50 25.31 11.11
C GLY A 597 -3.42 26.45 11.56
N ASP A 598 -4.27 26.27 12.58
CA ASP A 598 -5.00 27.40 13.18
C ASP A 598 -4.08 28.25 14.08
N LYS A 599 -4.22 29.58 14.05
CA LYS A 599 -3.40 30.49 14.87
C LYS A 599 -3.60 30.28 16.37
N GLU A 600 -4.76 29.80 16.78
CA GLU A 600 -5.09 29.54 18.18
C GLU A 600 -4.33 28.32 18.72
N TYR A 601 -4.13 27.28 17.89
CA TYR A 601 -3.40 26.05 18.28
C TYR A 601 -1.90 26.08 17.89
N GLN A 602 -1.47 26.98 17.00
CA GLN A 602 -0.07 27.12 16.57
C GLN A 602 0.92 27.50 17.68
N ARG A 603 0.47 28.19 18.74
CA ARG A 603 1.35 28.64 19.85
C ARG A 603 1.61 27.59 20.92
N GLY A 604 1.00 26.42 20.80
CA GLY A 604 1.15 25.27 21.67
C GLY A 604 0.53 24.07 20.98
N ARG A 605 1.29 23.48 20.03
CA ARG A 605 0.91 22.38 19.13
C ARG A 605 -0.04 21.37 19.79
N THR A 606 -1.07 20.89 19.08
CA THR A 606 -1.93 19.80 19.56
C THR A 606 -1.09 18.59 19.99
N TRP A 607 -1.29 18.09 21.21
CA TRP A 607 -0.63 16.86 21.68
C TRP A 607 -1.53 15.65 21.41
N LEU A 608 -0.94 14.65 20.77
CA LEU A 608 -1.48 13.31 20.61
C LEU A 608 -0.89 12.44 21.72
N ILE A 609 -1.73 12.08 22.70
CA ILE A 609 -1.32 11.39 23.91
C ILE A 609 -1.82 9.96 23.83
N PHE A 610 -0.87 9.03 23.66
CA PHE A 610 -1.10 7.59 23.59
C PHE A 610 -1.00 6.95 24.99
N PRO A 611 -1.63 5.78 25.22
CA PRO A 611 -1.49 5.07 26.48
C PRO A 611 -0.03 4.67 26.73
N ASP A 612 0.64 4.06 25.75
CA ASP A 612 2.02 3.59 25.86
C ASP A 612 2.94 3.98 24.67
N ILE A 613 4.23 3.68 24.82
CA ILE A 613 5.28 4.02 23.87
C ILE A 613 5.17 3.18 22.57
N LYS A 614 4.65 1.95 22.65
CA LYS A 614 4.49 1.05 21.50
C LYS A 614 3.40 1.57 20.55
N GLU A 615 2.28 2.03 21.09
CA GLU A 615 1.22 2.69 20.31
C GLU A 615 1.70 3.99 19.66
N CYS A 616 2.50 4.77 20.39
CA CYS A 616 3.13 5.98 19.86
C CYS A 616 4.14 5.67 18.72
N GLU A 617 4.95 4.61 18.85
CA GLU A 617 5.87 4.11 17.82
C GLU A 617 5.11 3.66 16.55
N LEU A 618 4.05 2.86 16.71
CA LEU A 618 3.21 2.39 15.61
C LEU A 618 2.56 3.58 14.89
N ALA A 619 1.93 4.50 15.64
CA ALA A 619 1.32 5.69 15.08
C ALA A 619 2.31 6.57 14.31
N LYS A 620 3.54 6.80 14.82
CA LYS A 620 4.57 7.56 14.08
C LYS A 620 5.03 6.86 12.81
N LYS A 621 5.12 5.53 12.83
CA LYS A 621 5.55 4.72 11.67
C LYS A 621 4.48 4.71 10.57
N GLU A 622 3.21 4.61 10.94
CA GLU A 622 2.06 4.56 10.04
C GLU A 622 1.73 5.96 9.47
N TRP A 623 1.82 7.01 10.29
CA TRP A 623 1.33 8.36 9.96
C TRP A 623 2.45 9.40 9.73
N ALA A 624 3.50 9.04 8.97
CA ALA A 624 4.72 9.86 8.77
C ALA A 624 4.58 11.17 7.95
N GLY A 625 3.35 11.62 7.66
CA GLY A 625 3.04 12.75 6.77
C GLY A 625 3.39 14.14 7.34
N ASN A 626 3.55 15.15 6.47
CA ASN A 626 3.99 16.49 6.90
C ASN A 626 3.05 17.17 7.93
N ARG A 627 1.72 17.04 7.79
CA ARG A 627 0.77 17.60 8.77
C ARG A 627 1.00 17.01 10.16
N TYR A 628 1.24 15.70 10.25
CA TYR A 628 1.47 15.01 11.54
C TYR A 628 2.69 15.54 12.30
N ARG A 629 3.74 15.99 11.60
CA ARG A 629 4.95 16.58 12.21
C ARG A 629 4.71 17.95 12.88
N GLU A 630 3.52 18.53 12.72
CA GLU A 630 3.09 19.73 13.43
C GLU A 630 2.40 19.41 14.77
N ALA A 631 1.91 18.17 14.97
CA ALA A 631 1.49 17.68 16.27
C ALA A 631 2.70 17.25 17.13
N THR A 632 2.49 17.06 18.43
CA THR A 632 3.45 16.43 19.34
C THR A 632 2.92 15.05 19.71
N PHE A 633 3.66 13.98 19.40
CA PHE A 633 3.33 12.61 19.79
C PHE A 633 4.01 12.27 21.11
N THR A 634 3.24 11.87 22.11
CA THR A 634 3.72 11.61 23.48
C THR A 634 2.83 10.58 24.18
N THR A 635 3.14 10.24 25.43
CA THR A 635 2.37 9.28 26.24
C THR A 635 1.87 9.89 27.54
N ILE A 636 0.89 9.24 28.17
CA ILE A 636 0.36 9.62 29.49
C ILE A 636 1.50 9.69 30.52
N GLU A 637 2.41 8.72 30.51
CA GLU A 637 3.61 8.72 31.36
C GLU A 637 4.51 9.93 31.11
N ALA A 638 4.88 10.17 29.85
CA ALA A 638 5.80 11.26 29.48
C ALA A 638 5.22 12.64 29.84
N VAL A 639 3.92 12.86 29.59
CA VAL A 639 3.25 14.11 29.97
C VAL A 639 3.16 14.25 31.49
N THR A 640 2.75 13.20 32.21
CA THR A 640 2.63 13.25 33.68
C THR A 640 3.96 13.59 34.34
N ASN A 641 5.05 12.94 33.91
CA ASN A 641 6.39 13.20 34.46
C ASN A 641 6.91 14.59 34.09
N PHE A 642 6.65 15.07 32.86
CA PHE A 642 7.03 16.41 32.43
C PHE A 642 6.35 17.49 33.27
N VAL A 643 5.01 17.46 33.40
CA VAL A 643 4.27 18.49 34.17
C VAL A 643 4.52 18.40 35.68
N ALA A 644 4.81 17.21 36.21
CA ALA A 644 5.28 17.03 37.59
C ALA A 644 6.60 17.77 37.86
N SER A 645 7.56 17.69 36.92
CA SER A 645 8.87 18.33 37.07
C SER A 645 8.83 19.86 37.10
N GLY A 646 7.86 20.48 36.42
CA GLY A 646 7.70 21.94 36.37
C GLY A 646 6.91 22.55 37.54
N ASN A 647 5.86 21.85 38.02
CA ASN A 647 4.90 22.42 38.99
C ASN A 647 4.86 21.70 40.35
N GLY A 648 5.76 20.76 40.63
CA GLY A 648 5.81 20.04 41.92
C GLY A 648 4.64 19.09 42.16
N ALA A 649 3.92 18.70 41.09
CA ALA A 649 2.88 17.69 41.16
C ALA A 649 3.50 16.28 41.32
N ALA A 650 2.68 15.29 41.72
CA ALA A 650 3.14 13.91 41.87
C ALA A 650 3.56 13.30 40.51
N SER A 651 4.70 12.60 40.49
CA SER A 651 5.18 11.84 39.34
C SER A 651 4.20 10.74 38.91
N TYR A 652 4.41 10.14 37.74
CA TYR A 652 3.58 9.04 37.21
C TYR A 652 3.41 7.89 38.24
N ASP A 653 2.17 7.42 38.40
CA ASP A 653 1.87 6.23 39.20
C ASP A 653 2.01 5.02 38.27
N ALA A 654 3.07 4.23 38.47
CA ALA A 654 3.32 3.04 37.67
C ALA A 654 2.34 1.89 38.02
N PRO A 655 2.03 0.98 37.07
CA PRO A 655 1.07 -0.09 37.28
C PRO A 655 1.45 -1.06 38.41
N TRP A 656 0.46 -1.62 39.11
CA TRP A 656 0.69 -2.65 40.11
C TRP A 656 1.40 -3.87 39.49
N GLY A 657 2.54 -4.28 40.05
CA GLY A 657 3.38 -5.37 39.53
C GLY A 657 4.57 -4.94 38.65
N SER A 658 4.67 -3.67 38.25
CA SER A 658 5.84 -3.11 37.53
C SER A 658 7.17 -3.34 38.27
N SER A 659 7.16 -3.22 39.60
CA SER A 659 8.30 -3.54 40.47
C SER A 659 8.71 -5.02 40.40
N LEU A 660 7.74 -5.95 40.28
CA LEU A 660 7.97 -7.39 40.17
C LEU A 660 8.66 -7.73 38.83
N MET A 661 8.18 -7.14 37.73
CA MET A 661 8.75 -7.31 36.39
C MET A 661 10.15 -6.69 36.28
N SER A 662 10.38 -5.52 36.89
CA SER A 662 11.71 -4.92 36.96
C SER A 662 12.70 -5.80 37.74
N GLY A 663 12.24 -6.45 38.82
CA GLY A 663 13.02 -7.41 39.59
C GLY A 663 13.37 -8.67 38.79
N LEU A 664 12.43 -9.18 38.00
CA LEU A 664 12.63 -10.33 37.12
C LEU A 664 13.68 -10.04 36.02
N SER A 665 13.57 -8.88 35.37
CA SER A 665 14.53 -8.43 34.35
C SER A 665 15.95 -8.29 34.91
N LYS A 666 16.08 -7.74 36.13
CA LYS A 666 17.36 -7.56 36.82
C LYS A 666 17.98 -8.88 37.28
N ALA A 667 17.16 -9.86 37.67
CA ALA A 667 17.60 -11.21 38.02
C ALA A 667 18.04 -12.04 36.80
N LEU A 668 17.48 -11.76 35.62
CA LEU A 668 17.83 -12.42 34.35
C LEU A 668 18.99 -11.74 33.59
N GLY A 669 19.67 -10.76 34.21
CA GLY A 669 20.90 -10.19 33.68
C GLY A 669 20.72 -9.22 32.50
N GLY A 670 19.50 -8.73 32.28
CA GLY A 670 19.25 -7.69 31.27
C GLY A 670 20.04 -6.41 31.57
N LYS A 671 20.78 -5.91 30.58
CA LYS A 671 21.28 -4.54 30.61
C LYS A 671 20.16 -3.61 30.14
N ASP A 672 20.08 -2.42 30.73
CA ASP A 672 19.10 -1.40 30.36
C ASP A 672 19.18 -1.10 28.85
N GLY A 673 18.18 -1.55 28.07
CA GLY A 673 18.17 -1.40 26.61
C GLY A 673 17.35 -2.42 25.81
N ASP A 674 17.02 -3.61 26.32
CA ASP A 674 16.19 -4.60 25.60
C ASP A 674 14.69 -4.25 25.63
N ALA A 675 14.32 -3.15 24.96
CA ALA A 675 12.95 -2.64 24.86
C ALA A 675 12.06 -3.38 23.85
N GLY A 676 12.29 -4.70 23.64
CA GLY A 676 11.50 -5.52 22.72
C GLY A 676 10.00 -5.61 23.07
N LEU A 677 9.65 -5.32 24.33
CA LEU A 677 8.28 -5.32 24.85
C LEU A 677 7.78 -3.93 25.30
N LEU A 678 8.62 -2.88 25.24
CA LEU A 678 8.38 -1.59 25.90
C LEU A 678 8.40 -0.37 24.96
N GLY A 679 8.61 -0.59 23.66
CA GLY A 679 8.64 0.46 22.63
C GLY A 679 9.93 1.28 22.62
N ASP A 680 10.23 1.92 21.48
CA ASP A 680 11.40 2.79 21.34
C ASP A 680 11.12 4.20 21.91
N GLN A 681 11.86 4.61 22.95
CA GLN A 681 11.77 5.97 23.52
C GLN A 681 12.09 7.08 22.52
N ALA A 682 12.86 6.83 21.45
CA ALA A 682 13.06 7.78 20.37
C ALA A 682 11.78 8.08 19.57
N SER A 683 10.71 7.30 19.79
CA SER A 683 9.37 7.54 19.24
C SER A 683 8.61 8.64 20.00
N LEU A 684 9.10 9.16 21.11
CA LEU A 684 8.46 10.29 21.81
C LEU A 684 9.01 11.62 21.27
N ASP A 685 8.13 12.58 20.98
CA ASP A 685 8.59 13.95 20.71
C ASP A 685 8.98 14.62 22.05
N PRO A 686 10.11 15.35 22.10
CA PRO A 686 10.55 15.98 23.34
C PRO A 686 9.56 17.09 23.76
N LEU A 687 9.13 17.05 25.02
CA LEU A 687 8.30 18.09 25.62
C LEU A 687 9.22 19.22 26.12
N VAL A 688 9.03 20.44 25.60
CA VAL A 688 9.91 21.59 25.83
C VAL A 688 9.09 22.87 26.03
N ASP A 689 9.23 23.47 27.22
CA ASP A 689 8.56 24.72 27.58
C ASP A 689 8.91 25.87 26.64
N GLY A 690 7.87 26.60 26.21
CA GLY A 690 7.98 27.71 25.28
C GLY A 690 8.22 27.33 23.81
N GLN A 691 8.34 26.03 23.47
CA GLN A 691 8.42 25.55 22.09
C GLN A 691 7.20 24.72 21.67
N ASN A 692 6.83 23.72 22.47
CA ASN A 692 5.63 22.90 22.26
C ASN A 692 4.83 22.67 23.55
N SER A 693 5.20 23.32 24.66
CA SER A 693 4.49 23.35 25.94
C SER A 693 4.20 24.80 26.39
N PRO A 694 3.05 25.08 27.04
CA PRO A 694 1.91 24.18 27.20
C PRO A 694 1.07 24.15 25.92
N ALA A 695 0.66 22.97 25.47
CA ALA A 695 -0.27 22.88 24.36
C ALA A 695 -1.66 23.39 24.76
N THR A 696 -2.36 24.04 23.85
CA THR A 696 -3.73 24.53 24.13
C THR A 696 -4.79 23.44 24.03
N LEU A 697 -4.45 22.31 23.38
CA LEU A 697 -5.34 21.15 23.17
C LEU A 697 -4.57 19.83 23.31
N TRP A 698 -5.06 18.95 24.19
CA TRP A 698 -4.59 17.57 24.35
C TRP A 698 -5.68 16.60 23.89
N LEU A 699 -5.32 15.69 22.98
CA LEU A 699 -6.17 14.59 22.52
C LEU A 699 -5.61 13.27 23.10
N ILE A 700 -6.33 12.70 24.08
CA ILE A 700 -5.97 11.43 24.71
C ILE A 700 -6.75 10.31 24.01
N ILE A 701 -6.01 9.39 23.40
CA ILE A 701 -6.57 8.24 22.70
C ILE A 701 -6.78 7.13 23.73
N GLN A 702 -8.04 6.72 23.93
CA GLN A 702 -8.48 5.56 24.71
C GLN A 702 -7.49 5.11 25.81
N PRO A 703 -7.44 5.78 26.98
CA PRO A 703 -6.50 5.48 28.05
C PRO A 703 -6.78 4.16 28.80
N GLY A 704 -7.66 3.30 28.28
CA GLY A 704 -7.76 1.89 28.69
C GLY A 704 -9.14 1.25 28.49
N ASN A 705 -9.24 0.34 27.50
CA ASN A 705 -10.11 -0.86 27.60
C ASN A 705 -9.24 -2.15 27.73
N GLY A 706 -7.93 -2.07 27.38
CA GLY A 706 -6.93 -3.14 27.63
C GLY A 706 -5.59 -2.68 28.27
N GLY A 707 -5.48 -1.41 28.69
CA GLY A 707 -4.28 -0.85 29.34
C GLY A 707 -4.35 -0.86 30.89
N PRO A 708 -3.29 -0.43 31.59
CA PRO A 708 -3.26 -0.39 33.05
C PRO A 708 -4.21 0.67 33.62
N VAL A 709 -4.94 0.31 34.69
CA VAL A 709 -5.98 1.14 35.32
C VAL A 709 -5.40 2.44 35.90
N GLU A 710 -4.09 2.47 36.16
CA GLU A 710 -3.34 3.61 36.66
C GLU A 710 -3.28 4.78 35.65
N ASP A 711 -3.40 4.55 34.34
CA ASP A 711 -3.42 5.64 33.34
C ASP A 711 -4.62 6.57 33.51
N TRP A 712 -5.76 6.04 33.95
CA TRP A 712 -6.91 6.83 34.41
C TRP A 712 -6.59 7.70 35.63
N VAL A 713 -5.71 7.27 36.53
CA VAL A 713 -5.29 8.09 37.68
C VAL A 713 -4.31 9.18 37.23
N ASN A 714 -3.45 8.88 36.25
CA ASN A 714 -2.45 9.81 35.75
C ASN A 714 -3.04 10.93 34.88
N CYS A 715 -4.11 10.66 34.10
CA CYS A 715 -4.84 11.70 33.35
C CYS A 715 -5.32 12.87 34.24
N GLU A 716 -5.73 12.60 35.48
CA GLU A 716 -6.10 13.66 36.43
C GLU A 716 -4.87 14.50 36.83
N LYS A 717 -3.74 13.86 37.15
CA LYS A 717 -2.51 14.57 37.54
C LYS A 717 -2.07 15.55 36.46
N MET A 718 -2.17 15.13 35.19
CA MET A 718 -1.87 15.96 34.03
C MET A 718 -2.74 17.23 34.02
N HIS A 719 -4.05 17.10 34.22
CA HIS A 719 -4.95 18.26 34.29
C HIS A 719 -4.74 19.13 35.53
N ILE A 720 -4.50 18.54 36.71
CA ILE A 720 -4.21 19.31 37.94
C ILE A 720 -2.97 20.20 37.75
N ALA A 721 -1.95 19.69 37.06
CA ALA A 721 -0.72 20.40 36.79
C ALA A 721 -0.83 21.47 35.68
N GLN A 722 -1.78 21.34 34.74
CA GLN A 722 -2.10 22.34 33.71
C GLN A 722 -3.62 22.51 33.51
N LYS A 723 -4.25 23.28 34.39
CA LYS A 723 -5.71 23.48 34.40
C LYS A 723 -6.26 24.30 33.23
N ASP A 724 -5.44 25.16 32.64
CA ASP A 724 -5.84 26.03 31.54
C ASP A 724 -5.87 25.29 30.18
N THR A 725 -5.23 24.12 30.10
CA THR A 725 -5.17 23.28 28.91
C THR A 725 -6.48 22.49 28.73
N SER A 726 -7.04 22.54 27.52
CA SER A 726 -8.22 21.74 27.17
C SER A 726 -7.83 20.30 26.84
N LEU A 727 -8.47 19.35 27.51
CA LEU A 727 -8.20 17.92 27.45
C LEU A 727 -9.45 17.19 26.91
N VAL A 728 -9.28 16.45 25.82
CA VAL A 728 -10.32 15.64 25.19
C VAL A 728 -9.94 14.17 25.27
N ILE A 729 -10.82 13.33 25.80
CA ILE A 729 -10.68 11.86 25.75
C ILE A 729 -11.54 11.32 24.61
N ILE A 730 -10.94 10.53 23.71
CA ILE A 730 -11.61 9.90 22.57
C ILE A 730 -11.89 8.42 22.87
N ASN A 731 -13.16 8.01 22.75
CA ASN A 731 -13.68 6.65 22.98
C ASN A 731 -13.10 6.01 24.24
N GLY A 732 -13.12 6.76 25.34
CA GLY A 732 -12.61 6.32 26.63
C GLY A 732 -13.54 5.39 27.39
N ALA A 733 -14.80 5.21 26.96
CA ALA A 733 -15.80 4.46 27.72
C ALA A 733 -15.93 4.97 29.17
N LEU A 734 -15.93 6.30 29.37
CA LEU A 734 -15.94 6.95 30.70
C LEU A 734 -17.14 6.52 31.57
N ASP A 735 -18.18 5.96 30.98
CA ASP A 735 -19.29 5.31 31.69
C ASP A 735 -18.84 4.14 32.56
N LYS A 736 -17.86 3.33 32.14
CA LYS A 736 -17.27 2.27 32.96
C LYS A 736 -16.58 2.87 34.19
N VAL A 737 -15.81 3.95 33.98
CA VAL A 737 -15.09 4.68 35.03
C VAL A 737 -16.04 5.33 36.05
N ARG A 738 -17.10 6.01 35.58
CA ARG A 738 -18.11 6.67 36.44
C ARG A 738 -19.11 5.70 37.08
N GLY A 739 -19.49 4.66 36.35
CA GLY A 739 -20.59 3.74 36.70
C GLY A 739 -20.23 2.63 37.67
N GLY A 740 -19.00 2.59 38.19
CA GLY A 740 -18.57 1.60 39.18
C GLY A 740 -18.19 0.23 38.60
N PHE A 741 -17.90 0.14 37.29
CA PHE A 741 -17.36 -1.07 36.66
C PHE A 741 -16.05 -1.52 37.34
N TYR A 742 -15.24 -0.55 37.77
CA TYR A 742 -14.08 -0.76 38.64
C TYR A 742 -14.50 -0.63 40.12
N PRO A 743 -14.58 -1.72 40.90
CA PRO A 743 -15.07 -1.63 42.27
C PRO A 743 -14.08 -0.88 43.16
N ALA A 744 -14.57 0.12 43.91
CA ALA A 744 -13.74 1.01 44.73
C ALA A 744 -12.85 0.29 45.78
N VAL A 745 -13.23 -0.92 46.18
CA VAL A 745 -12.44 -1.79 47.08
C VAL A 745 -11.12 -2.23 46.44
N PHE A 746 -11.11 -2.52 45.14
CA PHE A 746 -9.93 -2.95 44.39
C PHE A 746 -9.17 -1.79 43.76
N PHE A 747 -9.89 -0.71 43.39
CA PHE A 747 -9.32 0.46 42.71
C PHE A 747 -9.55 1.77 43.48
N PRO A 748 -9.12 1.89 44.75
CA PRO A 748 -9.43 3.06 45.59
C PRO A 748 -8.85 4.37 45.05
N LYS A 749 -7.68 4.32 44.38
CA LYS A 749 -7.09 5.49 43.70
C LYS A 749 -8.00 5.99 42.57
N LEU A 750 -8.47 5.10 41.71
CA LEU A 750 -9.38 5.44 40.60
C LEU A 750 -10.73 5.94 41.13
N ALA A 751 -11.32 5.22 42.09
CA ALA A 751 -12.58 5.63 42.70
C ALA A 751 -12.52 7.05 43.29
N ALA A 752 -11.40 7.40 43.92
CA ALA A 752 -11.18 8.74 44.45
C ALA A 752 -11.07 9.83 43.36
N THR A 753 -10.81 9.49 42.08
CA THR A 753 -10.81 10.44 40.94
C THR A 753 -12.20 10.75 40.40
N ILE A 754 -13.20 9.90 40.63
CA ILE A 754 -14.49 9.95 39.91
C ILE A 754 -15.18 11.30 40.12
N ASP A 755 -15.45 11.69 41.37
CA ASP A 755 -16.19 12.94 41.67
C ASP A 755 -15.37 14.22 41.45
N ARG A 756 -14.04 14.12 41.60
CA ARG A 756 -13.13 15.27 41.47
C ARG A 756 -12.72 15.56 40.04
N PHE A 757 -12.72 14.56 39.16
CA PHE A 757 -12.23 14.66 37.78
C PHE A 757 -13.22 14.09 36.74
N TYR A 758 -13.53 12.79 36.75
CA TYR A 758 -14.32 12.17 35.66
C TYR A 758 -15.78 12.64 35.58
N ASN A 759 -16.38 13.03 36.69
CA ASN A 759 -17.70 13.68 36.77
C ASN A 759 -17.68 15.17 36.37
N LYS A 760 -16.53 15.70 35.92
CA LYS A 760 -16.37 17.07 35.39
C LYS A 760 -16.20 17.13 33.87
N PHE A 761 -16.12 15.99 33.20
CA PHE A 761 -16.05 15.89 31.74
C PHE A 761 -17.41 16.17 31.12
N GLU A 762 -17.45 17.07 30.14
CA GLU A 762 -18.61 17.39 29.34
C GLU A 762 -18.64 16.54 28.08
N SER A 763 -19.78 15.89 27.80
CA SER A 763 -19.98 15.11 26.58
C SER A 763 -20.20 16.04 25.40
N VAL A 764 -19.13 16.31 24.64
CA VAL A 764 -19.16 17.27 23.52
C VAL A 764 -19.61 16.62 22.22
N PHE A 765 -19.22 15.38 21.97
CA PHE A 765 -19.75 14.56 20.89
C PHE A 765 -20.05 13.18 21.44
N TYR A 766 -21.32 12.79 21.43
CA TYR A 766 -21.76 11.55 22.05
C TYR A 766 -22.79 10.85 21.18
N LEU A 767 -22.53 9.61 20.82
CA LEU A 767 -23.48 8.72 20.15
C LEU A 767 -23.32 7.31 20.72
N LYS A 768 -24.38 6.75 21.29
CA LYS A 768 -24.33 5.39 21.86
C LYS A 768 -25.61 4.61 21.56
N PRO A 769 -25.53 3.39 21.01
CA PRO A 769 -26.70 2.52 20.84
C PRO A 769 -27.17 1.98 22.20
N PHE A 770 -28.46 1.67 22.28
CA PHE A 770 -29.12 1.09 23.45
C PHE A 770 -29.98 -0.08 22.99
N THR A 771 -29.70 -1.26 23.53
CA THR A 771 -30.37 -2.53 23.20
C THR A 771 -30.68 -3.31 24.47
N ASP A 772 -31.83 -3.04 25.09
CA ASP A 772 -32.27 -3.73 26.31
C ASP A 772 -33.79 -3.93 26.25
N LYS A 773 -34.31 -4.97 26.91
CA LYS A 773 -35.75 -5.31 27.00
C LYS A 773 -36.50 -5.34 25.65
N GLY A 774 -35.80 -5.67 24.57
CA GLY A 774 -36.37 -5.77 23.23
C GLY A 774 -36.66 -4.43 22.54
N VAL A 775 -36.11 -3.30 23.04
CA VAL A 775 -36.13 -2.01 22.35
C VAL A 775 -34.75 -1.64 21.83
N TYR A 776 -34.71 -0.99 20.66
CA TYR A 776 -33.50 -0.47 20.04
C TYR A 776 -33.59 1.06 19.95
N GLY A 777 -32.49 1.75 20.22
CA GLY A 777 -32.44 3.21 20.15
C GLY A 777 -31.03 3.76 20.35
N TRP A 778 -30.93 5.09 20.42
CA TRP A 778 -29.68 5.83 20.49
C TRP A 778 -29.79 6.96 21.53
N LEU A 779 -28.74 7.16 22.31
CA LEU A 779 -28.50 8.41 23.03
C LEU A 779 -27.51 9.25 22.22
N TYR A 780 -27.89 10.48 21.88
CA TYR A 780 -27.13 11.36 20.99
C TYR A 780 -26.99 12.78 21.55
N ARG A 781 -25.82 13.39 21.34
CA ARG A 781 -25.55 14.81 21.60
C ARG A 781 -24.37 15.34 20.77
N VAL A 782 -24.47 16.60 20.36
CA VAL A 782 -23.36 17.41 19.82
C VAL A 782 -23.42 18.79 20.46
N TYR A 783 -22.42 19.15 21.26
CA TYR A 783 -22.40 20.43 21.99
C TYR A 783 -22.47 21.64 21.04
N PRO A 784 -23.21 22.71 21.39
CA PRO A 784 -23.92 22.97 22.65
C PRO A 784 -25.33 22.36 22.75
N GLU A 785 -25.78 21.59 21.76
CA GLU A 785 -27.17 21.08 21.71
C GLU A 785 -27.53 20.17 22.91
N PRO A 786 -28.82 20.12 23.30
CA PRO A 786 -29.30 19.23 24.35
C PRO A 786 -29.21 17.75 23.97
N TRP A 787 -29.29 16.88 24.99
CA TRP A 787 -29.32 15.43 24.82
C TRP A 787 -30.61 14.98 24.13
N GLN A 788 -30.51 13.99 23.24
CA GLN A 788 -31.66 13.42 22.53
C GLN A 788 -31.69 11.91 22.70
N VAL A 789 -32.86 11.38 23.05
CA VAL A 789 -33.14 9.93 23.02
C VAL A 789 -33.91 9.64 21.74
N ILE A 790 -33.35 8.79 20.88
CA ILE A 790 -33.91 8.43 19.58
C ILE A 790 -34.28 6.95 19.61
N TYR A 791 -35.52 6.62 19.30
CA TYR A 791 -36.00 5.23 19.20
C TYR A 791 -35.95 4.75 17.74
N GLU A 792 -35.52 3.50 17.54
CA GLU A 792 -35.51 2.86 16.23
C GLU A 792 -36.81 2.07 16.02
N ASN A 793 -37.64 2.58 15.11
CA ASN A 793 -38.93 2.01 14.75
C ASN A 793 -38.78 1.11 13.52
N VAL A 794 -38.74 -0.20 13.73
CA VAL A 794 -38.72 -1.19 12.64
C VAL A 794 -40.15 -1.55 12.23
N LYS A 795 -40.48 -1.35 10.95
CA LYS A 795 -41.75 -1.68 10.30
C LYS A 795 -41.54 -2.72 9.21
N ALA A 796 -42.56 -3.53 8.91
CA ALA A 796 -42.57 -4.35 7.71
C ALA A 796 -42.81 -3.46 6.49
N GLY A 797 -41.83 -3.35 5.60
CA GLY A 797 -41.95 -2.64 4.32
C GLY A 797 -42.77 -3.43 3.31
N LYS A 798 -43.20 -2.75 2.25
CA LYS A 798 -44.15 -3.30 1.25
C LYS A 798 -43.62 -4.53 0.48
N ASP A 799 -42.30 -4.65 0.40
CA ASP A 799 -41.59 -5.66 -0.40
C ASP A 799 -41.07 -6.83 0.46
N GLY A 800 -41.47 -6.90 1.74
CA GLY A 800 -40.96 -7.89 2.72
C GLY A 800 -39.67 -7.46 3.43
N ASN A 801 -38.99 -6.42 2.95
CA ASN A 801 -37.85 -5.81 3.62
C ASN A 801 -38.27 -4.97 4.83
N ALA A 802 -37.43 -4.92 5.87
CA ALA A 802 -37.68 -4.08 7.04
C ALA A 802 -37.41 -2.59 6.73
N GLU A 803 -38.40 -1.73 6.96
CA GLU A 803 -38.26 -0.27 6.94
C GLU A 803 -37.89 0.22 8.35
N VAL A 804 -36.87 1.08 8.46
CA VAL A 804 -36.37 1.61 9.73
C VAL A 804 -36.60 3.12 9.79
N GLU A 805 -37.29 3.58 10.83
CA GLU A 805 -37.61 4.99 11.08
C GLU A 805 -37.03 5.43 12.44
N TYR A 806 -36.30 6.54 12.46
CA TYR A 806 -35.71 7.10 13.68
C TYR A 806 -36.60 8.20 14.26
N VAL A 807 -37.05 8.03 15.50
CA VAL A 807 -38.01 8.94 16.16
C VAL A 807 -37.42 9.50 17.45
N THR A 808 -37.26 10.82 17.55
CA THR A 808 -36.85 11.47 18.81
C THR A 808 -37.96 11.33 19.86
N VAL A 809 -37.68 10.57 20.92
CA VAL A 809 -38.59 10.29 22.05
C VAL A 809 -38.63 11.47 23.01
N THR A 810 -37.48 12.04 23.32
CA THR A 810 -37.35 13.18 24.24
C THR A 810 -36.06 13.95 23.99
N VAL A 811 -36.05 15.21 24.44
CA VAL A 811 -34.91 16.13 24.47
C VAL A 811 -34.69 16.56 25.91
N LEU A 812 -33.44 16.54 26.39
CA LEU A 812 -33.09 16.72 27.80
C LEU A 812 -31.89 17.66 27.96
N ASP A 813 -31.99 18.62 28.88
CA ASP A 813 -30.88 19.54 29.20
C ASP A 813 -29.72 18.84 29.93
N LYS A 814 -30.01 17.72 30.60
CA LYS A 814 -29.06 16.93 31.38
C LYS A 814 -28.98 15.51 30.84
N ARG A 815 -27.79 14.92 30.97
CA ARG A 815 -27.52 13.53 30.58
C ARG A 815 -28.42 12.56 31.37
N PRO A 816 -29.26 11.73 30.72
CA PRO A 816 -30.03 10.69 31.39
C PRO A 816 -29.13 9.54 31.85
N SER A 817 -29.56 8.77 32.88
CA SER A 817 -28.90 7.51 33.22
C SER A 817 -29.25 6.41 32.19
N TYR A 818 -28.46 5.32 32.16
CA TYR A 818 -28.75 4.17 31.30
C TYR A 818 -30.18 3.64 31.51
N ALA A 819 -30.60 3.52 32.77
CA ALA A 819 -31.93 3.05 33.15
C ALA A 819 -33.05 4.01 32.70
N ASP A 820 -32.80 5.32 32.72
CA ASP A 820 -33.75 6.32 32.22
C ASP A 820 -33.92 6.22 30.70
N VAL A 821 -32.83 6.07 29.94
CA VAL A 821 -32.89 5.89 28.48
C VAL A 821 -33.67 4.63 28.12
N VAL A 822 -33.33 3.49 28.72
CA VAL A 822 -34.06 2.23 28.47
C VAL A 822 -35.54 2.38 28.82
N LYS A 823 -35.88 3.02 29.95
CA LYS A 823 -37.27 3.28 30.33
C LYS A 823 -37.98 4.14 29.29
N MET A 824 -37.37 5.23 28.83
CA MET A 824 -37.96 6.11 27.81
C MET A 824 -38.19 5.38 26.49
N LEU A 825 -37.26 4.51 26.06
CA LEU A 825 -37.41 3.68 24.86
C LEU A 825 -38.53 2.63 25.02
N VAL A 826 -38.65 1.99 26.20
CA VAL A 826 -39.75 1.05 26.51
C VAL A 826 -41.10 1.77 26.55
N ASP A 827 -41.20 2.92 27.23
CA ASP A 827 -42.41 3.74 27.31
C ASP A 827 -42.83 4.28 25.93
N ALA A 828 -41.88 4.49 25.00
CA ALA A 828 -42.16 4.86 23.61
C ALA A 828 -42.65 3.65 22.78
N ASN A 829 -42.05 2.47 22.97
CA ASN A 829 -42.45 1.24 22.30
C ASN A 829 -43.86 0.78 22.70
N GLN A 830 -44.27 0.99 23.96
CA GLN A 830 -45.60 0.66 24.49
C GLN A 830 -46.72 1.64 24.07
N LYS A 831 -46.41 2.75 23.41
CA LYS A 831 -47.39 3.76 22.94
C LYS A 831 -47.82 3.57 21.49
N LYS A 832 -47.40 2.46 20.86
CA LYS A 832 -47.91 1.97 19.57
C LYS A 832 -48.98 0.91 19.81
#